data_AF-A0AAE9EVB1-F1
#
_entry.id   AF-A0AAE9EVB1-F1
#
_cell.length_a   1.000
_cell.length_b   1.000
_cell.length_c   1.000
_cell.angle_alpha   90.00
_cell.angle_beta   90.00
_cell.angle_gamma   90.00
#
_symmetry.space_group_name_H-M   'P 1'
#
loop_
_entity.id
_entity.type
_entity.pdbx_description
1 polymer ?
#
loop_
_entity_poly.entity_id
_entity_poly.type
_entity_poly.pdbx_seq_one_letter_code
_entity_poly.pdbx_strand_id
1 'polypeptide(L)'
;MPILKKPRYSSLSGQSTNITYQEHTISREERAAAVGKHEGFRGCTIWFTGLSGAGKTTISFALERTLNKLGIPCYGLDGDNIRHGLCKNLGFSKEDRQENIRRVAEVAKLFADSGMICLAAFISPFQEDRLDARKIHESENVKYIEVHVNTSLEVCEQRDPKQLYKKARAGQIRGFTGIDSAYEPPENAEIVLDAGKDGVQECVQKVLDYLESVGLLPEQIPEVPPVRELFVNDDLAVAELLKESQDMKFVELSKVDLQWLQVLAEGWATPLTGFMRERQYLQCMHFGQLLDLKNKVAFVGEKDDGKEDSWPLMEEINQSIPIVLPISDEIKASLDGVKRIALKYNGQIFAILSDPEIFEHRKDERVCRQFGTNDPRHPAVAQVLESGNWLLGGDVAVVQKIQFNDGLDKYRKTPNELRAIFQEKNADAVFAFQLRNPIHNGHALLMRDTREKLLAKHKNPILLLHPLGGWTKDDDVPLDVRIKQHEAVIAERVLDSEWTVLSIFPSPMMYAGPTEVQWHARSRIAAGIQHYIVGRDPAGIQKPGSPDALYETTHGAKVLSMAPGLSALHILPFRVAAYDKTSKKMTFFDPSRKEDFENISGTKMRGLARSGETPPDGFMAPTAWEVLASYYKSLQNSN
;
A
#
# COMPACT_ATOMS: atom_id res chain seq x y z
N MET A 1 -25.12 -16.35 25.15
CA MET A 1 -24.42 -17.48 25.82
C MET A 1 -24.32 -17.17 27.31
N PRO A 2 -24.48 -18.15 28.22
CA PRO A 2 -24.39 -17.88 29.65
C PRO A 2 -22.95 -17.52 30.00
N ILE A 3 -22.78 -16.43 30.76
CA ILE A 3 -21.52 -16.00 31.35
C ILE A 3 -20.99 -17.16 32.18
N LEU A 4 -20.00 -17.89 31.66
CA LEU A 4 -19.22 -18.86 32.42
C LEU A 4 -18.58 -18.08 33.56
N LYS A 5 -19.12 -18.24 34.77
CA LYS A 5 -18.47 -17.77 36.00
C LYS A 5 -17.06 -18.35 36.01
N LYS A 6 -16.04 -17.48 35.96
CA LYS A 6 -14.65 -17.87 36.18
C LYS A 6 -14.57 -18.74 37.45
N PRO A 7 -13.72 -19.78 37.49
CA PRO A 7 -13.49 -20.51 38.72
C PRO A 7 -13.10 -19.52 39.81
N ARG A 8 -13.74 -19.61 40.99
CA ARG A 8 -13.29 -18.86 42.17
C ARG A 8 -11.80 -19.15 42.35
N TYR A 9 -10.97 -18.10 42.40
CA TYR A 9 -9.54 -18.18 42.75
C TYR A 9 -9.35 -19.20 43.88
N SER A 10 -8.94 -20.42 43.55
CA SER A 10 -8.59 -21.43 44.53
C SER A 10 -7.21 -21.08 45.03
N SER A 11 -7.17 -20.50 46.24
CA SER A 11 -5.99 -20.29 47.08
C SER A 11 -4.78 -19.63 46.38
N LEU A 12 -4.75 -18.30 46.35
CA LEU A 12 -3.49 -17.57 46.26
C LEU A 12 -2.64 -17.92 47.50
N SER A 13 -1.60 -18.73 47.31
CA SER A 13 -0.56 -19.02 48.31
C SER A 13 0.40 -17.83 48.50
N GLY A 14 -0.14 -16.62 48.67
CA GLY A 14 0.62 -15.41 48.93
C GLY A 14 0.71 -15.12 50.42
N GLN A 15 1.85 -14.61 50.90
CA GLN A 15 2.02 -14.20 52.30
C GLN A 15 1.09 -13.03 52.70
N SER A 16 0.56 -12.29 51.73
CA SER A 16 -0.33 -11.15 51.94
C SER A 16 -1.78 -11.59 52.13
N THR A 17 -2.31 -11.46 53.36
CA THR A 17 -3.67 -11.90 53.72
C THR A 17 -4.77 -10.88 53.45
N ASN A 18 -4.41 -9.63 53.08
CA ASN A 18 -5.33 -8.49 53.01
C ASN A 18 -5.44 -7.93 51.57
N ILE A 19 -5.67 -8.80 50.58
CA ILE A 19 -5.80 -8.39 49.17
C ILE A 19 -7.15 -8.81 48.61
N THR A 20 -7.73 -7.94 47.78
CA THR A 20 -8.97 -8.21 47.03
C THR A 20 -8.68 -8.02 45.54
N TYR A 21 -9.01 -9.01 44.73
CA TYR A 21 -8.87 -8.90 43.28
C TYR A 21 -9.93 -7.94 42.73
N GLN A 22 -9.52 -7.00 41.88
CA GLN A 22 -10.42 -6.06 41.21
C GLN A 22 -10.59 -6.50 39.76
N GLU A 23 -11.82 -6.84 39.37
CA GLU A 23 -12.12 -7.20 37.99
C GLU A 23 -12.16 -5.97 37.10
N HIS A 24 -11.55 -6.07 35.91
CA HIS A 24 -11.62 -5.03 34.90
C HIS A 24 -12.99 -5.05 34.21
N THR A 25 -13.54 -3.86 33.92
CA THR A 25 -14.81 -3.71 33.20
C THR A 25 -14.68 -3.88 31.68
N ILE A 26 -13.47 -3.70 31.15
CA ILE A 26 -13.15 -3.84 29.71
C ILE A 26 -12.52 -5.22 29.49
N SER A 27 -13.02 -5.95 28.49
CA SER A 27 -12.48 -7.25 28.10
C SER A 27 -11.08 -7.15 27.46
N ARG A 28 -10.41 -8.29 27.24
CA ARG A 28 -9.11 -8.29 26.54
C ARG A 28 -9.29 -7.98 25.06
N GLU A 29 -10.36 -8.48 24.47
CA GLU A 29 -10.72 -8.25 23.08
C GLU A 29 -10.97 -6.77 22.81
N GLU A 30 -11.73 -6.09 23.68
CA GLU A 30 -11.97 -4.63 23.56
C GLU A 30 -10.66 -3.83 23.75
N ARG A 31 -9.78 -4.25 24.67
CA ARG A 31 -8.46 -3.61 24.83
C ARG A 31 -7.59 -3.79 23.59
N ALA A 32 -7.50 -5.00 23.05
CA ALA A 32 -6.71 -5.32 21.86
C ALA A 32 -7.21 -4.53 20.63
N ALA A 33 -8.53 -4.45 20.44
CA ALA A 33 -9.15 -3.66 19.37
C ALA A 33 -8.88 -2.15 19.50
N ALA A 34 -8.74 -1.63 20.73
CA ALA A 34 -8.45 -0.21 20.95
C ALA A 34 -6.97 0.16 20.69
N VAL A 35 -6.05 -0.80 20.71
CA VAL A 35 -4.60 -0.54 20.56
C VAL A 35 -4.06 -0.94 19.19
N GLY A 36 -4.63 -1.95 18.53
CA GLY A 36 -4.13 -2.49 17.26
C GLY A 36 -4.94 -2.06 16.05
N LYS A 37 -4.31 -2.11 14.87
CA LYS A 37 -4.96 -1.76 13.58
C LYS A 37 -5.85 -2.87 13.00
N HIS A 38 -5.78 -4.09 13.54
CA HIS A 38 -6.44 -5.26 12.97
C HIS A 38 -7.41 -5.89 13.95
N GLU A 39 -8.66 -6.06 13.52
CA GLU A 39 -9.61 -6.90 14.23
C GLU A 39 -9.12 -8.36 14.29
N GLY A 40 -9.36 -9.03 15.42
CA GLY A 40 -8.95 -10.42 15.61
C GLY A 40 -7.54 -10.62 16.17
N PHE A 41 -6.69 -9.58 16.20
CA PHE A 41 -5.40 -9.63 16.92
C PHE A 41 -5.61 -9.82 18.44
N ARG A 42 -4.78 -10.66 19.06
CA ARG A 42 -4.83 -10.94 20.50
C ARG A 42 -3.47 -10.77 21.18
N GLY A 43 -3.47 -10.08 22.31
CA GLY A 43 -2.28 -9.98 23.17
C GLY A 43 -1.79 -11.36 23.64
N CYS A 44 -0.49 -11.57 23.56
CA CYS A 44 0.17 -12.83 23.92
C CYS A 44 1.63 -12.59 24.30
N THR A 45 2.27 -13.60 24.88
CA THR A 45 3.70 -13.57 25.19
C THR A 45 4.44 -14.56 24.31
N ILE A 46 5.43 -14.06 23.58
CA ILE A 46 6.39 -14.84 22.80
C ILE A 46 7.68 -14.90 23.60
N TRP A 47 7.99 -16.07 24.13
CA TRP A 47 9.11 -16.30 25.03
C TRP A 47 10.26 -16.99 24.31
N PHE A 48 11.27 -16.22 23.93
CA PHE A 48 12.48 -16.74 23.30
C PHE A 48 13.44 -17.29 24.37
N THR A 49 13.78 -18.58 24.25
CA THR A 49 14.79 -19.27 25.06
C THR A 49 15.91 -19.84 24.18
N GLY A 50 17.12 -19.99 24.73
CA GLY A 50 18.29 -20.49 24.01
C GLY A 50 19.61 -20.02 24.62
N LEU A 51 20.72 -20.57 24.15
CA LEU A 51 22.07 -20.20 24.59
C LEU A 51 22.39 -18.71 24.37
N SER A 52 23.36 -18.18 25.12
CA SER A 52 23.89 -16.84 24.84
C SER A 52 24.42 -16.77 23.41
N GLY A 53 24.18 -15.69 22.66
CA GLY A 53 24.59 -15.61 21.26
C GLY A 53 23.79 -16.47 20.26
N ALA A 54 22.75 -17.19 20.71
CA ALA A 54 21.92 -18.01 19.82
C ALA A 54 21.12 -17.21 18.78
N GLY A 55 20.79 -15.94 19.05
CA GLY A 55 20.05 -15.06 18.13
C GLY A 55 18.75 -14.47 18.68
N LYS A 56 18.35 -14.79 19.92
CA LYS A 56 17.09 -14.34 20.56
C LYS A 56 16.79 -12.84 20.39
N THR A 57 17.68 -11.97 20.87
CA THR A 57 17.50 -10.51 20.80
C THR A 57 17.39 -10.02 19.35
N THR A 58 18.18 -10.59 18.42
CA THR A 58 18.14 -10.24 17.00
C THR A 58 16.80 -10.61 16.36
N ILE A 59 16.30 -11.82 16.61
CA ILE A 59 15.02 -12.29 16.07
C ILE A 59 13.86 -11.52 16.70
N SER A 60 13.89 -11.30 18.02
CA SER A 60 12.88 -10.54 18.75
C SER A 60 12.74 -9.12 18.22
N PHE A 61 13.83 -8.38 17.99
CA PHE A 61 13.75 -7.02 17.45
C PHE A 61 13.38 -6.98 15.96
N ALA A 62 13.76 -8.00 15.18
CA ALA A 62 13.30 -8.11 13.80
C ALA A 62 11.78 -8.35 13.75
N LEU A 63 11.26 -9.24 14.59
CA LEU A 63 9.82 -9.50 14.74
C LEU A 63 9.08 -8.26 15.25
N GLU A 64 9.61 -7.56 16.25
CA GLU A 64 9.06 -6.29 16.75
C GLU A 64 8.91 -5.26 15.62
N ARG A 65 9.92 -5.15 14.76
CA ARG A 65 9.87 -4.25 13.60
C ARG A 65 8.80 -4.67 12.60
N THR A 66 8.65 -5.97 12.34
CA THR A 66 7.65 -6.48 11.40
C THR A 66 6.24 -6.28 11.95
N LEU A 67 5.97 -6.66 13.19
CA LEU A 67 4.67 -6.45 13.85
C LEU A 67 4.28 -4.96 13.88
N ASN A 68 5.22 -4.06 14.21
CA ASN A 68 4.97 -2.61 14.16
C ASN A 68 4.63 -2.10 12.75
N LYS A 69 5.29 -2.61 11.70
CA LYS A 69 4.93 -2.26 10.31
C LYS A 69 3.53 -2.74 9.95
N LEU A 70 3.13 -3.89 10.46
CA LEU A 70 1.79 -4.45 10.35
C LEU A 70 0.78 -3.75 11.30
N GLY A 71 1.16 -2.69 12.01
CA GLY A 71 0.24 -1.99 12.92
C GLY A 71 -0.20 -2.83 14.13
N ILE A 72 0.57 -3.86 14.48
CA ILE A 72 0.33 -4.72 15.64
C ILE A 72 1.20 -4.23 16.81
N PRO A 73 0.57 -3.76 17.91
CA PRO A 73 1.29 -3.29 19.08
C PRO A 73 2.08 -4.42 19.73
N CYS A 74 3.37 -4.18 19.91
CA CYS A 74 4.27 -5.13 20.54
C CYS A 74 5.33 -4.41 21.37
N TYR A 75 5.96 -5.13 22.31
CA TYR A 75 7.01 -4.59 23.15
C TYR A 75 8.04 -5.67 23.53
N GLY A 76 9.33 -5.38 23.28
CA GLY A 76 10.44 -6.23 23.64
C GLY A 76 10.91 -6.10 25.10
N LEU A 77 10.94 -7.22 25.83
CA LEU A 77 11.63 -7.37 27.11
C LEU A 77 12.96 -8.11 26.88
N ASP A 78 14.07 -7.40 27.01
CA ASP A 78 15.42 -7.98 26.93
C ASP A 78 16.03 -8.16 28.32
N GLY A 79 16.81 -9.24 28.47
CA GLY A 79 17.50 -9.61 29.71
C GLY A 79 18.42 -8.53 30.28
N ASP A 80 19.07 -7.75 29.44
CA ASP A 80 19.94 -6.66 29.92
C ASP A 80 19.10 -5.45 30.33
N ASN A 81 18.07 -5.10 29.56
CA ASN A 81 17.23 -3.93 29.80
C ASN A 81 16.46 -4.03 31.13
N ILE A 82 15.86 -5.19 31.42
CA ILE A 82 15.12 -5.41 32.67
C ILE A 82 16.04 -5.34 33.90
N ARG A 83 17.32 -5.71 33.76
CA ARG A 83 18.31 -5.67 34.84
C ARG A 83 18.77 -4.26 35.19
N HIS A 84 18.58 -3.27 34.31
CA HIS A 84 18.82 -1.86 34.67
C HIS A 84 17.70 -1.25 35.51
N GLY A 85 16.49 -1.83 35.46
CA GLY A 85 15.30 -1.31 36.14
C GLY A 85 14.72 -2.28 37.16
N LEU A 86 13.67 -3.01 36.77
CA LEU A 86 12.86 -3.89 37.63
C LEU A 86 13.69 -4.96 38.37
N CYS A 87 14.75 -5.46 37.75
CA CYS A 87 15.59 -6.52 38.29
C CYS A 87 16.98 -6.03 38.74
N LYS A 88 17.17 -4.71 38.95
CA LYS A 88 18.48 -4.14 39.34
C LYS A 88 19.01 -4.61 40.69
N ASN A 89 18.13 -5.13 41.54
CA ASN A 89 18.48 -5.65 42.87
C ASN A 89 18.83 -7.16 42.86
N LEU A 90 18.75 -7.83 41.71
CA LEU A 90 19.02 -9.26 41.58
C LEU A 90 20.43 -9.50 41.04
N GLY A 91 21.18 -10.35 41.72
CA GLY A 91 22.48 -10.83 41.27
C GLY A 91 22.37 -11.97 40.26
N PHE A 92 23.28 -12.94 40.40
CA PHE A 92 23.42 -14.10 39.51
C PHE A 92 23.40 -15.45 40.24
N SER A 93 22.97 -15.48 41.52
CA SER A 93 22.70 -16.74 42.22
C SER A 93 21.54 -17.51 41.57
N LYS A 94 21.33 -18.77 41.94
CA LYS A 94 20.22 -19.57 41.39
C LYS A 94 18.88 -18.93 41.74
N GLU A 95 18.73 -18.48 42.98
CA GLU A 95 17.51 -17.85 43.52
C GLU A 95 17.25 -16.50 42.82
N ASP A 96 18.29 -15.68 42.61
CA ASP A 96 18.16 -14.40 41.91
C ASP A 96 17.81 -14.59 40.42
N ARG A 97 18.32 -15.65 39.78
CA ARG A 97 17.98 -15.99 38.39
C ARG A 97 16.52 -16.46 38.30
N GLN A 98 16.08 -17.30 39.23
CA GLN A 98 14.69 -17.75 39.31
C GLN A 98 13.74 -16.57 39.52
N GLU A 99 14.03 -15.69 40.48
CA GLU A 99 13.22 -14.48 40.72
C GLU A 99 13.26 -13.51 39.53
N ASN A 100 14.39 -13.41 38.82
CA ASN A 100 14.48 -12.62 37.60
C ASN A 100 13.52 -13.13 36.52
N ILE A 101 13.49 -14.44 36.27
CA ILE A 101 12.56 -15.04 35.30
C ILE A 101 11.10 -14.89 35.77
N ARG A 102 10.82 -15.12 37.06
CA ARG A 102 9.46 -14.95 37.61
C ARG A 102 8.94 -13.51 37.44
N ARG A 103 9.76 -12.49 37.75
CA ARG A 103 9.36 -11.08 37.55
C ARG A 103 9.10 -10.75 36.10
N VAL A 104 9.94 -11.23 35.20
CA VAL A 104 9.77 -11.05 33.75
C VAL A 104 8.48 -11.71 33.28
N ALA A 105 8.17 -12.92 33.74
CA ALA A 105 6.94 -13.62 33.39
C ALA A 105 5.69 -12.84 33.83
N GLU A 106 5.68 -12.29 35.04
CA GLU A 106 4.56 -11.46 35.52
C GLU A 106 4.38 -10.19 34.68
N VAL A 107 5.48 -9.51 34.32
CA VAL A 107 5.41 -8.32 33.46
C VAL A 107 4.96 -8.66 32.05
N ALA A 108 5.48 -9.75 31.48
CA ALA A 108 5.09 -10.20 30.15
C ALA A 108 3.59 -10.52 30.10
N LYS A 109 3.06 -11.17 31.14
CA LYS A 109 1.62 -11.42 31.31
C LYS A 109 0.83 -10.11 31.34
N LEU A 110 1.31 -9.07 32.03
CA LEU A 110 0.63 -7.77 32.08
C LEU A 110 0.56 -7.08 30.72
N PHE A 111 1.64 -7.12 29.92
CA PHE A 111 1.65 -6.60 28.55
C PHE A 111 0.68 -7.38 27.63
N ALA A 112 0.68 -8.70 27.75
CA ALA A 112 -0.22 -9.56 26.99
C ALA A 112 -1.69 -9.34 27.40
N ASP A 113 -1.96 -9.21 28.71
CA ASP A 113 -3.29 -8.90 29.24
C ASP A 113 -3.78 -7.51 28.77
N SER A 114 -2.88 -6.53 28.62
CA SER A 114 -3.22 -5.21 28.07
C SER A 114 -3.51 -5.20 26.57
N GLY A 115 -3.44 -6.35 25.89
CA GLY A 115 -3.75 -6.50 24.47
C GLY A 115 -2.56 -6.31 23.54
N MET A 116 -1.31 -6.39 24.02
CA MET A 116 -0.10 -6.26 23.19
C MET A 116 0.62 -7.60 23.01
N ILE A 117 1.46 -7.75 21.97
CA ILE A 117 2.42 -8.86 21.90
C ILE A 117 3.65 -8.51 22.75
N CYS A 118 3.90 -9.27 23.81
CA CYS A 118 5.13 -9.14 24.58
C CYS A 118 6.20 -10.10 24.04
N LEU A 119 7.36 -9.56 23.68
CA LEU A 119 8.49 -10.34 23.15
C LEU A 119 9.56 -10.47 24.22
N ALA A 120 9.63 -11.61 24.91
CA ALA A 120 10.57 -11.83 26.02
C ALA A 120 11.81 -12.60 25.54
N ALA A 121 12.97 -11.95 25.47
CA ALA A 121 14.23 -12.52 25.01
C ALA A 121 15.20 -12.82 26.15
N PHE A 122 15.16 -14.04 26.69
CA PHE A 122 15.95 -14.44 27.88
C PHE A 122 16.65 -15.77 27.68
N ILE A 123 17.80 -15.99 28.34
CA ILE A 123 18.45 -17.32 28.29
C ILE A 123 17.53 -18.39 28.88
N SER A 124 16.87 -18.09 30.01
CA SER A 124 15.89 -18.96 30.70
C SER A 124 16.27 -20.45 30.65
N PRO A 125 17.43 -20.83 31.23
CA PRO A 125 18.08 -22.10 30.93
C PRO A 125 17.40 -23.33 31.53
N PHE A 126 16.64 -23.16 32.61
CA PHE A 126 16.01 -24.26 33.34
C PHE A 126 14.57 -24.47 32.87
N GLN A 127 14.18 -25.73 32.65
CA GLN A 127 12.84 -26.09 32.20
C GLN A 127 11.78 -25.70 33.24
N GLU A 128 12.08 -25.88 34.53
CA GLU A 128 11.18 -25.52 35.64
C GLU A 128 10.78 -24.03 35.58
N ASP A 129 11.74 -23.12 35.40
CA ASP A 129 11.48 -21.68 35.32
C ASP A 129 10.58 -21.30 34.13
N ARG A 130 10.76 -21.97 32.99
CA ARG A 130 9.94 -21.74 31.78
C ARG A 130 8.53 -22.30 31.94
N LEU A 131 8.40 -23.47 32.57
CA LEU A 131 7.09 -24.05 32.91
C LEU A 131 6.34 -23.17 33.91
N ASP A 132 7.01 -22.58 34.89
CA ASP A 132 6.38 -21.67 35.83
C ASP A 132 5.98 -20.35 35.15
N ALA A 133 6.81 -19.81 34.26
CA ALA A 133 6.42 -18.69 33.41
C ALA A 133 5.16 -19.00 32.59
N ARG A 134 5.09 -20.19 31.98
CA ARG A 134 3.90 -20.67 31.24
C ARG A 134 2.67 -20.73 32.14
N LYS A 135 2.77 -21.36 33.32
CA LYS A 135 1.67 -21.45 34.30
C LYS A 135 1.14 -20.07 34.72
N ILE A 136 2.03 -19.08 34.91
CA ILE A 136 1.65 -17.70 35.24
C ILE A 136 0.70 -17.13 34.18
N HIS A 137 0.96 -17.37 32.89
CA HIS A 137 0.11 -16.88 31.81
C HIS A 137 -1.19 -17.69 31.68
N GLU A 138 -1.09 -19.02 31.70
CA GLU A 138 -2.23 -19.92 31.55
C GLU A 138 -3.25 -19.78 32.68
N SER A 139 -2.78 -19.51 33.91
CA SER A 139 -3.66 -19.28 35.07
C SER A 139 -4.64 -18.12 34.88
N GLU A 140 -4.28 -17.16 34.04
CA GLU A 140 -5.11 -16.01 33.69
C GLU A 140 -5.68 -16.13 32.27
N ASN A 141 -5.57 -17.28 31.61
CA ASN A 141 -5.98 -17.49 30.21
C ASN A 141 -5.30 -16.52 29.22
N VAL A 142 -4.03 -16.20 29.46
CA VAL A 142 -3.17 -15.45 28.55
C VAL A 142 -2.33 -16.45 27.76
N LYS A 143 -2.20 -16.24 26.44
CA LYS A 143 -1.43 -17.16 25.58
C LYS A 143 0.07 -16.95 25.79
N TYR A 144 0.77 -18.06 26.00
CA TYR A 144 2.22 -18.15 26.15
C TYR A 144 2.78 -19.07 25.06
N ILE A 145 3.79 -18.60 24.34
CA ILE A 145 4.39 -19.29 23.20
C ILE A 145 5.89 -19.39 23.44
N GLU A 146 6.37 -20.59 23.65
CA GLU A 146 7.78 -20.87 23.87
C GLU A 146 8.50 -21.06 22.53
N VAL A 147 9.47 -20.19 22.27
CA VAL A 147 10.29 -20.20 21.07
C VAL A 147 11.71 -20.64 21.42
N HIS A 148 12.07 -21.85 21.02
CA HIS A 148 13.42 -22.38 21.19
C HIS A 148 14.33 -21.90 20.05
N VAL A 149 15.26 -20.99 20.36
CA VAL A 149 16.31 -20.58 19.44
C VAL A 149 17.47 -21.59 19.54
N ASN A 150 17.34 -22.66 18.78
CA ASN A 150 18.19 -23.84 18.80
C ASN A 150 19.45 -23.62 17.95
N THR A 151 20.41 -22.89 18.50
CA THR A 151 21.74 -22.69 17.88
C THR A 151 22.78 -23.46 18.69
N SER A 152 23.66 -24.20 18.01
CA SER A 152 24.68 -25.02 18.67
C SER A 152 25.65 -24.16 19.51
N LEU A 153 26.20 -24.76 20.58
CA LEU A 153 27.16 -24.08 21.45
C LEU A 153 28.38 -23.58 20.67
N GLU A 154 28.88 -24.37 19.72
CA GLU A 154 30.03 -24.02 18.89
C GLU A 154 29.76 -22.76 18.07
N VAL A 155 28.57 -22.65 17.46
CA VAL A 155 28.17 -21.47 16.70
C VAL A 155 27.97 -20.26 17.63
N CYS A 156 27.41 -20.47 18.82
CA CYS A 156 27.26 -19.42 19.84
C CYS A 156 28.62 -18.89 20.32
N GLU A 157 29.58 -19.77 20.60
CA GLU A 157 30.96 -19.42 20.97
C GLU A 157 31.71 -18.73 19.84
N GLN A 158 31.50 -19.15 18.58
CA GLN A 158 32.09 -18.50 17.42
C GLN A 158 31.58 -17.06 17.25
N ARG A 159 30.28 -16.82 17.48
CA ARG A 159 29.66 -15.49 17.36
C ARG A 159 30.09 -14.54 18.48
N ASP A 160 30.12 -15.04 19.72
CA ASP A 160 30.42 -14.36 21.00
C ASP A 160 30.31 -12.80 20.99
N PRO A 161 29.13 -12.24 20.68
CA PRO A 161 28.98 -10.81 20.36
C PRO A 161 29.30 -9.90 21.55
N LYS A 162 29.19 -10.44 22.77
CA LYS A 162 29.45 -9.72 24.03
C LYS A 162 30.76 -10.16 24.71
N GLN A 163 31.56 -11.00 24.04
CA GLN A 163 32.80 -11.59 24.56
C GLN A 163 32.62 -12.34 25.90
N LEU A 164 31.43 -12.91 26.13
CA LEU A 164 31.08 -13.58 27.38
C LEU A 164 31.61 -15.01 27.41
N TYR A 165 31.60 -15.72 26.28
CA TYR A 165 32.17 -17.07 26.19
C TYR A 165 33.68 -17.05 26.40
N LYS A 166 34.38 -16.08 25.80
CA LYS A 166 35.82 -15.87 26.03
C LYS A 166 36.13 -15.64 27.52
N LYS A 167 35.33 -14.82 28.21
CA LYS A 167 35.49 -14.55 29.64
C LYS A 167 35.16 -15.75 30.51
N ALA A 168 34.13 -16.52 30.17
CA ALA A 168 33.76 -17.76 30.87
C ALA A 168 34.86 -18.83 30.73
N ARG A 169 35.38 -19.07 29.51
CA ARG A 169 36.50 -19.99 29.27
C ARG A 169 37.79 -19.56 29.99
N ALA A 170 37.99 -18.26 30.22
CA ALA A 170 39.09 -17.71 31.01
C ALA A 170 38.84 -17.76 32.54
N GLY A 171 37.72 -18.33 33.00
CA GLY A 171 37.36 -18.45 34.42
C GLY A 171 36.93 -17.14 35.10
N GLN A 172 36.71 -16.08 34.31
CA GLN A 172 36.32 -14.74 34.82
C GLN A 172 34.81 -14.65 35.10
N ILE A 173 34.00 -15.50 34.48
CA ILE A 173 32.56 -15.64 34.72
C ILE A 173 32.30 -17.09 35.11
N ARG A 174 31.77 -17.31 36.32
CA ARG A 174 31.40 -18.65 36.81
C ARG A 174 29.90 -18.90 36.64
N GLY A 175 29.52 -20.15 36.41
CA GLY A 175 28.10 -20.55 36.28
C GLY A 175 27.45 -19.99 35.01
N PHE A 176 28.23 -19.88 33.93
CA PHE A 176 27.75 -19.44 32.63
C PHE A 176 27.06 -20.59 31.90
N THR A 177 25.83 -20.36 31.45
CA THR A 177 25.00 -21.36 30.75
C THR A 177 25.68 -21.83 29.46
N GLY A 178 25.80 -23.16 29.30
CA GLY A 178 26.48 -23.82 28.19
C GLY A 178 27.97 -24.11 28.44
N ILE A 179 28.56 -23.59 29.52
CA ILE A 179 29.96 -23.86 29.90
C ILE A 179 30.01 -24.56 31.26
N ASP A 180 29.70 -23.82 32.34
CA ASP A 180 29.77 -24.32 33.73
C ASP A 180 28.36 -24.54 34.34
N SER A 181 27.30 -24.20 33.60
CA SER A 181 25.90 -24.41 33.98
C SER A 181 25.16 -25.02 32.79
N ALA A 182 24.26 -25.98 33.05
CA ALA A 182 23.46 -26.61 32.01
C ALA A 182 22.47 -25.62 31.35
N TYR A 183 22.17 -25.88 30.08
CA TYR A 183 20.97 -25.40 29.41
C TYR A 183 20.10 -26.63 29.17
N GLU A 184 18.84 -26.58 29.58
CA GLU A 184 17.86 -27.64 29.40
C GLU A 184 16.97 -27.25 28.21
N PRO A 185 17.19 -27.81 27.01
CA PRO A 185 16.37 -27.49 25.84
C PRO A 185 14.90 -27.80 26.12
N PRO A 186 13.95 -26.97 25.66
CA PRO A 186 12.54 -27.25 25.84
C PRO A 186 12.11 -28.49 25.04
N GLU A 187 11.42 -29.41 25.72
CA GLU A 187 10.92 -30.65 25.11
C GLU A 187 9.71 -30.41 24.19
N ASN A 188 8.86 -29.43 24.52
CA ASN A 188 7.59 -29.15 23.85
C ASN A 188 7.44 -27.65 23.53
N ALA A 189 8.47 -27.05 22.93
CA ALA A 189 8.36 -25.68 22.45
C ALA A 189 7.33 -25.58 21.30
N GLU A 190 6.48 -24.55 21.32
CA GLU A 190 5.57 -24.28 20.21
C GLU A 190 6.32 -24.00 18.90
N ILE A 191 7.48 -23.34 18.98
CA ILE A 191 8.30 -22.98 17.82
C ILE A 191 9.76 -23.33 18.08
N VAL A 192 10.41 -23.97 17.12
CA VAL A 192 11.86 -24.23 17.12
C VAL A 192 12.50 -23.52 15.93
N LEU A 193 13.48 -22.66 16.20
CA LEU A 193 14.21 -21.87 15.20
C LEU A 193 15.67 -22.33 15.13
N ASP A 194 16.14 -22.76 13.97
CA ASP A 194 17.56 -23.11 13.75
C ASP A 194 18.31 -21.87 13.27
N ALA A 195 18.55 -20.92 14.18
CA ALA A 195 19.23 -19.66 13.85
C ALA A 195 20.73 -19.83 13.55
N GLY A 196 21.24 -21.08 13.54
CA GLY A 196 22.55 -21.43 12.99
C GLY A 196 22.53 -21.59 11.47
N LYS A 197 21.38 -21.99 10.91
CA LYS A 197 21.18 -22.22 9.47
C LYS A 197 20.26 -21.19 8.82
N ASP A 198 19.16 -20.86 9.48
CA ASP A 198 18.12 -19.97 8.96
C ASP A 198 18.56 -18.50 9.02
N GLY A 199 18.12 -17.72 8.03
CA GLY A 199 18.20 -16.27 8.07
C GLY A 199 17.27 -15.65 9.12
N VAL A 200 17.58 -14.43 9.57
CA VAL A 200 16.74 -13.71 10.55
C VAL A 200 15.29 -13.54 10.06
N GLN A 201 15.09 -13.23 8.77
CA GLN A 201 13.74 -13.04 8.21
C GLN A 201 12.97 -14.36 8.10
N GLU A 202 13.64 -15.47 7.79
CA GLU A 202 13.01 -16.80 7.79
C GLU A 202 12.56 -17.20 9.20
N CYS A 203 13.39 -16.90 10.22
CA CYS A 203 13.00 -17.09 11.62
C CYS A 203 11.78 -16.25 12.01
N VAL A 204 11.73 -14.98 11.57
CA VAL A 204 10.58 -14.09 11.80
C VAL A 204 9.33 -14.64 11.13
N GLN A 205 9.43 -15.08 9.87
CA GLN A 205 8.29 -15.63 9.13
C GLN A 205 7.71 -16.86 9.82
N LYS A 206 8.54 -17.80 10.27
CA LYS A 206 8.09 -18.98 11.04
C LYS A 206 7.30 -18.61 12.29
N VAL A 207 7.66 -17.50 12.95
CA VAL A 207 6.91 -17.02 14.12
C VAL A 207 5.57 -16.42 13.70
N LEU A 208 5.54 -15.59 12.64
CA LEU A 208 4.30 -15.00 12.13
C LEU A 208 3.32 -16.09 11.68
N ASP A 209 3.78 -17.05 10.87
CA ASP A 209 2.97 -18.17 10.37
C ASP A 209 2.33 -18.95 11.52
N TYR A 210 3.10 -19.20 12.59
CA TYR A 210 2.58 -19.86 13.78
C TYR A 210 1.47 -19.03 14.44
N LEU A 211 1.72 -17.73 14.68
CA LEU A 211 0.74 -16.85 15.32
C LEU A 211 -0.57 -16.74 14.52
N GLU A 212 -0.49 -16.71 13.19
CA GLU A 212 -1.65 -16.77 12.31
C GLU A 212 -2.39 -18.10 12.47
N SER A 213 -1.67 -19.23 12.43
CA SER A 213 -2.27 -20.58 12.53
C SER A 213 -3.03 -20.84 13.83
N VAL A 214 -2.68 -20.14 14.92
CA VAL A 214 -3.35 -20.26 16.23
C VAL A 214 -4.33 -19.12 16.51
N GLY A 215 -4.62 -18.26 15.53
CA GLY A 215 -5.58 -17.17 15.62
C GLY A 215 -5.17 -16.07 16.62
N LEU A 216 -3.86 -15.86 16.79
CA LEU A 216 -3.31 -14.73 17.55
C LEU A 216 -3.05 -13.53 16.66
N LEU A 217 -2.76 -13.79 15.38
CA LEU A 217 -2.81 -12.81 14.30
C LEU A 217 -4.01 -13.12 13.39
N PRO A 218 -4.57 -12.11 12.69
CA PRO A 218 -5.50 -12.36 11.59
C PRO A 218 -4.85 -13.26 10.54
N GLU A 219 -5.61 -14.20 9.95
CA GLU A 219 -5.12 -14.96 8.79
C GLU A 219 -4.75 -13.99 7.67
N GLN A 220 -3.53 -14.11 7.15
CA GLN A 220 -3.02 -13.27 6.06
C GLN A 220 -3.15 -11.78 6.39
N ILE A 221 -2.37 -11.26 7.36
CA ILE A 221 -2.22 -9.80 7.43
C ILE A 221 -1.57 -9.39 6.11
N PRO A 222 -2.30 -8.73 5.20
CA PRO A 222 -1.76 -8.50 3.88
C PRO A 222 -0.62 -7.50 4.05
N GLU A 223 0.62 -7.87 3.66
CA GLU A 223 1.70 -6.89 3.52
C GLU A 223 1.27 -5.74 2.59
N VAL A 224 0.27 -5.99 1.73
CA VAL A 224 -0.35 -5.04 0.81
C VAL A 224 -1.87 -5.11 0.93
N PRO A 225 -2.58 -3.99 1.20
CA PRO A 225 -4.04 -3.97 1.34
C PRO A 225 -4.76 -4.72 0.20
N PRO A 226 -5.88 -5.43 0.49
CA PRO A 226 -6.60 -6.18 -0.52
C PRO A 226 -7.10 -5.25 -1.64
N VAL A 227 -7.25 -5.79 -2.85
CA VAL A 227 -7.81 -5.07 -4.01
C VAL A 227 -9.23 -5.57 -4.22
N ARG A 228 -10.20 -4.65 -4.27
CA ARG A 228 -11.59 -4.96 -4.60
C ARG A 228 -11.77 -4.91 -6.12
N GLU A 229 -11.67 -6.07 -6.77
CA GLU A 229 -12.12 -6.21 -8.15
C GLU A 229 -13.66 -6.35 -8.18
N LEU A 230 -14.28 -5.82 -9.23
CA LEU A 230 -15.75 -5.86 -9.41
C LEU A 230 -16.17 -6.86 -10.49
N PHE A 231 -15.25 -7.69 -10.96
CA PHE A 231 -15.57 -8.79 -11.89
C PHE A 231 -16.40 -9.87 -11.20
N VAL A 232 -17.41 -10.37 -11.90
CA VAL A 232 -18.13 -11.58 -11.50
C VAL A 232 -17.29 -12.79 -11.91
N ASN A 233 -16.79 -13.54 -10.93
CA ASN A 233 -15.85 -14.64 -11.16
C ASN A 233 -16.50 -15.99 -11.50
N ASP A 234 -17.83 -16.08 -11.47
CA ASP A 234 -18.59 -17.30 -11.78
C ASP A 234 -19.28 -17.19 -13.15
N ASP A 235 -18.86 -18.03 -14.09
CA ASP A 235 -19.39 -18.08 -15.46
C ASP A 235 -20.90 -18.34 -15.52
N LEU A 236 -21.44 -19.14 -14.58
CA LEU A 236 -22.88 -19.40 -14.51
C LEU A 236 -23.62 -18.15 -14.07
N ALA A 237 -23.11 -17.47 -13.04
CA ALA A 237 -23.67 -16.19 -12.58
C ALA A 237 -23.61 -15.14 -13.69
N VAL A 238 -22.49 -15.05 -14.44
CA VAL A 238 -22.37 -14.17 -15.60
C VAL A 238 -23.44 -14.47 -16.65
N ALA A 239 -23.64 -15.74 -17.00
CA ALA A 239 -24.64 -16.14 -17.99
C ALA A 239 -26.08 -15.80 -17.54
N GLU A 240 -26.40 -16.00 -16.27
CA GLU A 240 -27.69 -15.61 -15.67
C GLU A 240 -27.89 -14.09 -15.72
N LEU A 241 -26.88 -13.32 -15.30
CA LEU A 241 -26.91 -11.86 -15.34
C LEU A 241 -27.12 -11.33 -16.76
N LEU A 242 -26.41 -11.89 -17.75
CA LEU A 242 -26.55 -11.51 -19.15
C LEU A 242 -27.95 -11.83 -19.68
N LYS A 243 -28.52 -12.99 -19.31
CA LYS A 243 -29.89 -13.36 -19.69
C LYS A 243 -30.92 -12.42 -19.08
N GLU A 244 -30.81 -12.13 -17.78
CA GLU A 244 -31.71 -11.18 -17.10
C GLU A 244 -31.61 -9.76 -17.69
N SER A 245 -30.41 -9.37 -18.15
CA SER A 245 -30.13 -8.02 -18.62
C SER A 245 -30.73 -7.66 -19.98
N GLN A 246 -31.28 -8.64 -20.73
CA GLN A 246 -31.87 -8.41 -22.05
C GLN A 246 -33.09 -7.46 -21.99
N ASP A 247 -33.89 -7.57 -20.94
CA ASP A 247 -35.09 -6.75 -20.71
C ASP A 247 -34.86 -5.61 -19.70
N MET A 248 -33.64 -5.47 -19.16
CA MET A 248 -33.32 -4.41 -18.21
C MET A 248 -33.28 -3.04 -18.89
N LYS A 249 -33.68 -2.01 -18.12
CA LYS A 249 -33.32 -0.62 -18.46
C LYS A 249 -31.79 -0.50 -18.50
N PHE A 250 -31.29 0.33 -19.41
CA PHE A 250 -29.87 0.46 -19.63
C PHE A 250 -29.43 1.92 -19.70
N VAL A 251 -28.16 2.13 -19.41
CA VAL A 251 -27.43 3.38 -19.67
C VAL A 251 -26.35 3.07 -20.70
N GLU A 252 -26.35 3.81 -21.80
CA GLU A 252 -25.27 3.75 -22.78
C GLU A 252 -24.09 4.57 -22.27
N LEU A 253 -22.94 3.91 -22.15
CA LEU A 253 -21.69 4.48 -21.70
C LEU A 253 -21.01 5.20 -22.87
N SER A 254 -20.37 6.33 -22.59
CA SER A 254 -19.35 6.85 -23.49
C SER A 254 -18.06 6.01 -23.38
N LYS A 255 -17.09 6.26 -24.27
CA LYS A 255 -15.77 5.63 -24.17
C LYS A 255 -15.06 6.02 -22.86
N VAL A 256 -15.26 7.24 -22.37
CA VAL A 256 -14.67 7.70 -21.09
C VAL A 256 -15.33 6.99 -19.91
N ASP A 257 -16.64 6.78 -19.97
CA ASP A 257 -17.36 6.03 -18.92
C ASP A 257 -16.94 4.56 -18.89
N LEU A 258 -16.70 3.94 -20.06
CA LEU A 258 -16.14 2.58 -20.14
C LEU A 258 -14.74 2.51 -19.51
N GLN A 259 -13.90 3.54 -19.69
CA GLN A 259 -12.59 3.61 -19.06
C GLN A 259 -12.70 3.76 -17.53
N TRP A 260 -13.65 4.55 -17.03
CA TRP A 260 -13.93 4.60 -15.59
C TRP A 260 -14.51 3.29 -15.05
N LEU A 261 -15.34 2.61 -15.83
CA LEU A 261 -15.82 1.27 -15.50
C LEU A 261 -14.65 0.29 -15.40
N GLN A 262 -13.66 0.34 -16.30
CA GLN A 262 -12.45 -0.46 -16.20
C GLN A 262 -11.63 -0.13 -14.93
N VAL A 263 -11.47 1.15 -14.61
CA VAL A 263 -10.79 1.60 -13.37
C VAL A 263 -11.43 0.97 -12.13
N LEU A 264 -12.76 0.97 -12.07
CA LEU A 264 -13.53 0.34 -10.99
C LEU A 264 -13.38 -1.18 -11.02
N ALA A 265 -13.59 -1.79 -12.19
CA ALA A 265 -13.57 -3.24 -12.40
C ALA A 265 -12.28 -3.90 -11.89
N GLU A 266 -11.15 -3.30 -12.24
CA GLU A 266 -9.83 -3.81 -11.90
C GLU A 266 -9.38 -3.42 -10.47
N GLY A 267 -10.19 -2.65 -9.73
CA GLY A 267 -9.91 -2.32 -8.34
C GLY A 267 -8.87 -1.23 -8.10
N TRP A 268 -8.52 -0.42 -9.11
CA TRP A 268 -7.71 0.80 -8.92
C TRP A 268 -8.36 1.78 -7.93
N ALA A 269 -9.70 1.73 -7.88
CA ALA A 269 -10.55 2.56 -7.03
C ALA A 269 -10.96 1.87 -5.72
N THR A 270 -10.29 0.79 -5.30
CA THR A 270 -10.54 0.09 -4.03
C THR A 270 -10.69 1.09 -2.86
N PRO A 271 -11.77 1.02 -2.05
CA PRO A 271 -12.70 -0.10 -1.90
C PRO A 271 -14.08 0.15 -2.54
N LEU A 272 -14.20 1.11 -3.47
CA LEU A 272 -15.49 1.44 -4.09
C LEU A 272 -16.16 0.20 -4.68
N THR A 273 -17.45 0.04 -4.39
CA THR A 273 -18.32 -1.03 -4.91
C THR A 273 -18.78 -0.77 -6.35
N GLY A 274 -18.56 0.44 -6.86
CA GLY A 274 -19.06 0.92 -8.13
C GLY A 274 -18.91 2.44 -8.26
N PHE A 275 -19.75 3.06 -9.09
CA PHE A 275 -19.79 4.52 -9.18
C PHE A 275 -20.26 5.12 -7.85
N MET A 276 -19.61 6.21 -7.43
CA MET A 276 -19.84 6.80 -6.11
C MET A 276 -21.32 7.17 -5.90
N ARG A 277 -21.85 6.80 -4.73
CA ARG A 277 -23.09 7.37 -4.19
C ARG A 277 -22.85 8.81 -3.72
N GLU A 278 -23.92 9.52 -3.35
CA GLU A 278 -23.82 10.92 -2.93
C GLU A 278 -22.85 11.09 -1.75
N ARG A 279 -22.87 10.14 -0.80
CA ARG A 279 -21.99 10.17 0.38
C ARG A 279 -20.51 10.13 0.00
N GLN A 280 -20.08 9.14 -0.80
CA GLN A 280 -18.69 9.03 -1.24
C GLN A 280 -18.30 10.22 -2.13
N TYR A 281 -19.22 10.70 -2.98
CA TYR A 281 -19.00 11.88 -3.80
C TYR A 281 -18.70 13.12 -2.95
N LEU A 282 -19.51 13.41 -1.93
CA LEU A 282 -19.29 14.56 -1.05
C LEU A 282 -18.00 14.42 -0.24
N GLN A 283 -17.70 13.24 0.30
CA GLN A 283 -16.44 13.01 1.03
C GLN A 283 -15.22 13.25 0.12
N CYS A 284 -15.26 12.71 -1.10
CA CYS A 284 -14.23 12.93 -2.11
C CYS A 284 -14.07 14.43 -2.45
N MET A 285 -15.17 15.13 -2.70
CA MET A 285 -15.16 16.53 -3.12
C MET A 285 -14.68 17.51 -2.05
N HIS A 286 -14.95 17.21 -0.77
CA HIS A 286 -14.66 18.12 0.34
C HIS A 286 -13.38 17.78 1.10
N PHE A 287 -13.05 16.49 1.22
CA PHE A 287 -11.93 16.03 2.04
C PHE A 287 -10.83 15.38 1.20
N GLY A 288 -11.11 15.02 -0.05
CA GLY A 288 -10.19 14.22 -0.86
C GLY A 288 -9.94 12.83 -0.27
N GLN A 289 -10.92 12.32 0.50
CA GLN A 289 -10.86 11.06 1.23
C GLN A 289 -12.21 10.34 1.20
N LEU A 290 -12.19 9.03 1.46
CA LEU A 290 -13.33 8.27 1.95
C LEU A 290 -13.13 8.05 3.46
N LEU A 291 -14.05 8.56 4.27
CA LEU A 291 -14.00 8.51 5.73
C LEU A 291 -14.74 7.29 6.28
N ASP A 292 -15.73 6.80 5.54
CA ASP A 292 -16.52 5.60 5.82
C ASP A 292 -17.11 5.06 4.51
N LEU A 293 -17.74 3.88 4.56
CA LEU A 293 -18.35 3.22 3.40
C LEU A 293 -19.87 3.07 3.55
N LYS A 294 -20.52 3.99 4.25
CA LYS A 294 -21.98 3.99 4.37
C LYS A 294 -22.62 4.38 3.05
N ASN A 295 -23.78 3.80 2.77
CA ASN A 295 -24.44 4.06 1.48
C ASN A 295 -25.05 5.46 1.40
N LYS A 296 -25.49 6.05 2.53
CA LYS A 296 -26.30 7.27 2.50
C LYS A 296 -25.76 8.42 3.33
N VAL A 297 -26.11 9.64 2.90
CA VAL A 297 -26.02 10.85 3.71
C VAL A 297 -27.26 10.89 4.60
N ALA A 298 -27.08 10.86 5.91
CA ALA A 298 -28.16 11.12 6.86
C ALA A 298 -28.08 12.59 7.29
N PHE A 299 -29.17 13.35 7.15
CA PHE A 299 -29.24 14.69 7.73
C PHE A 299 -29.27 14.63 9.26
N VAL A 300 -28.89 15.75 9.90
CA VAL A 300 -28.97 15.87 11.36
C VAL A 300 -30.41 15.62 11.82
N GLY A 301 -30.60 14.53 12.57
CA GLY A 301 -31.92 14.10 13.06
C GLY A 301 -32.58 12.99 12.25
N GLU A 302 -32.06 12.63 11.08
CA GLU A 302 -32.46 11.44 10.35
C GLU A 302 -31.79 10.19 10.92
N LYS A 303 -32.51 9.06 10.86
CA LYS A 303 -31.91 7.77 11.17
C LYS A 303 -31.07 7.31 9.98
N ASP A 304 -29.79 7.14 10.22
CA ASP A 304 -28.91 6.34 9.37
C ASP A 304 -29.56 4.95 9.17
N ASP A 305 -29.67 4.48 7.94
CA ASP A 305 -30.24 3.15 7.66
C ASP A 305 -29.27 2.03 8.08
N GLY A 306 -28.06 2.40 8.51
CA GLY A 306 -27.05 1.50 9.04
C GLY A 306 -26.47 0.60 7.96
N LYS A 307 -26.80 0.83 6.68
CA LYS A 307 -26.22 0.08 5.57
C LYS A 307 -24.83 0.61 5.29
N GLU A 308 -23.87 -0.18 5.70
CA GLU A 308 -22.46 0.03 5.47
C GLU A 308 -21.90 -1.17 4.71
N ASP A 309 -21.03 -0.87 3.75
CA ASP A 309 -20.30 -1.90 3.04
C ASP A 309 -19.38 -2.67 4.01
N SER A 310 -19.32 -3.98 3.87
CA SER A 310 -18.56 -4.85 4.78
C SER A 310 -17.06 -4.85 4.52
N TRP A 311 -16.56 -4.01 3.61
CA TRP A 311 -15.13 -3.93 3.34
C TRP A 311 -14.40 -3.39 4.58
N PRO A 312 -13.27 -4.02 4.98
CA PRO A 312 -12.53 -3.60 6.16
C PRO A 312 -11.85 -2.25 5.90
N LEU A 313 -12.51 -1.17 6.31
CA LEU A 313 -11.95 0.18 6.30
C LEU A 313 -11.14 0.41 7.57
N MET A 314 -9.84 0.14 7.52
CA MET A 314 -8.95 0.27 8.68
C MET A 314 -8.55 1.72 8.98
N GLU A 315 -8.54 2.58 7.96
CA GLU A 315 -8.25 4.01 8.06
C GLU A 315 -8.94 4.78 6.92
N GLU A 316 -8.99 6.11 7.05
CA GLU A 316 -9.49 6.99 5.99
C GLU A 316 -8.66 6.81 4.72
N ILE A 317 -9.33 6.59 3.60
CA ILE A 317 -8.66 6.29 2.33
C ILE A 317 -8.54 7.57 1.51
N ASN A 318 -7.36 7.88 0.98
CA ASN A 318 -7.21 8.97 0.02
C ASN A 318 -8.12 8.74 -1.19
N GLN A 319 -8.96 9.67 -1.59
CA GLN A 319 -9.78 9.60 -2.81
C GLN A 319 -10.06 11.03 -3.26
N SER A 320 -9.17 11.58 -4.07
CA SER A 320 -9.20 13.00 -4.46
C SER A 320 -10.03 13.29 -5.71
N ILE A 321 -10.46 12.25 -6.44
CA ILE A 321 -11.15 12.38 -7.72
C ILE A 321 -12.51 11.67 -7.67
N PRO A 322 -13.61 12.35 -8.06
CA PRO A 322 -14.90 11.69 -8.20
C PRO A 322 -14.90 10.65 -9.32
N ILE A 323 -15.33 9.43 -9.00
CA ILE A 323 -15.56 8.35 -9.98
C ILE A 323 -17.07 8.14 -10.08
N VAL A 324 -17.68 8.81 -11.05
CA VAL A 324 -19.13 9.00 -11.14
C VAL A 324 -19.61 8.76 -12.57
N LEU A 325 -20.88 8.39 -12.73
CA LEU A 325 -21.53 8.18 -14.02
C LEU A 325 -22.60 9.27 -14.26
N PRO A 326 -22.34 10.29 -15.10
CA PRO A 326 -23.32 11.33 -15.38
C PRO A 326 -24.44 10.82 -16.29
N ILE A 327 -25.69 11.19 -15.99
CA ILE A 327 -26.87 10.85 -16.79
C ILE A 327 -27.73 12.10 -17.07
N SER A 328 -28.42 12.10 -18.21
CA SER A 328 -29.30 13.20 -18.60
C SER A 328 -30.62 13.19 -17.82
N ASP A 329 -31.38 14.28 -17.90
CA ASP A 329 -32.71 14.40 -17.30
C ASP A 329 -33.67 13.32 -17.83
N GLU A 330 -33.58 12.99 -19.13
CA GLU A 330 -34.40 11.95 -19.76
C GLU A 330 -34.07 10.56 -19.23
N ILE A 331 -32.78 10.25 -19.08
CA ILE A 331 -32.33 8.96 -18.54
C ILE A 331 -32.77 8.84 -17.08
N LYS A 332 -32.57 9.88 -16.26
CA LYS A 332 -33.07 9.89 -14.87
C LYS A 332 -34.56 9.58 -14.80
N ALA A 333 -35.39 10.25 -15.61
CA ALA A 333 -36.83 10.02 -15.62
C ALA A 333 -37.18 8.56 -15.99
N SER A 334 -36.37 7.91 -16.83
CA SER A 334 -36.58 6.53 -17.24
C SER A 334 -36.17 5.46 -16.20
N LEU A 335 -35.40 5.88 -15.18
CA LEU A 335 -34.81 5.00 -14.16
C LEU A 335 -35.54 5.03 -12.81
N ASP A 336 -36.64 5.78 -12.70
CA ASP A 336 -37.42 5.85 -11.46
C ASP A 336 -37.93 4.47 -11.01
N GLY A 337 -37.69 4.12 -9.75
CA GLY A 337 -38.03 2.82 -9.17
C GLY A 337 -37.26 1.60 -9.73
N VAL A 338 -36.32 1.79 -10.64
CA VAL A 338 -35.50 0.71 -11.21
C VAL A 338 -34.46 0.25 -10.19
N LYS A 339 -34.36 -1.06 -9.95
CA LYS A 339 -33.42 -1.63 -8.96
C LYS A 339 -32.08 -2.09 -9.54
N ARG A 340 -32.07 -2.39 -10.85
CA ARG A 340 -30.91 -2.93 -11.57
C ARG A 340 -30.89 -2.37 -12.98
N ILE A 341 -29.72 -1.95 -13.42
CA ILE A 341 -29.51 -1.21 -14.67
C ILE A 341 -28.37 -1.87 -15.43
N ALA A 342 -28.57 -2.19 -16.70
CA ALA A 342 -27.49 -2.65 -17.56
C ALA A 342 -26.63 -1.48 -18.05
N LEU A 343 -25.30 -1.60 -17.96
CA LEU A 343 -24.35 -0.63 -18.50
C LEU A 343 -23.85 -1.15 -19.85
N LYS A 344 -24.19 -0.42 -20.92
CA LYS A 344 -23.91 -0.83 -22.30
C LYS A 344 -22.86 0.05 -22.96
N TYR A 345 -22.03 -0.53 -23.81
CA TYR A 345 -21.16 0.23 -24.70
C TYR A 345 -21.16 -0.43 -26.08
N ASN A 346 -21.50 0.34 -27.12
CA ASN A 346 -21.61 -0.15 -28.51
C ASN A 346 -22.52 -1.39 -28.62
N GLY A 347 -23.64 -1.37 -27.87
CA GLY A 347 -24.63 -2.45 -27.87
C GLY A 347 -24.27 -3.69 -27.05
N GLN A 348 -23.07 -3.76 -26.45
CA GLN A 348 -22.65 -4.86 -25.57
C GLN A 348 -22.85 -4.49 -24.10
N ILE A 349 -23.24 -5.46 -23.26
CA ILE A 349 -23.45 -5.27 -21.82
C ILE A 349 -22.16 -5.61 -21.10
N PHE A 350 -21.58 -4.62 -20.41
CA PHE A 350 -20.32 -4.80 -19.68
C PHE A 350 -20.53 -5.02 -18.18
N ALA A 351 -21.57 -4.43 -17.61
CA ALA A 351 -21.82 -4.49 -16.19
C ALA A 351 -23.29 -4.29 -15.84
N ILE A 352 -23.66 -4.71 -14.63
CA ILE A 352 -24.96 -4.44 -14.02
C ILE A 352 -24.75 -3.56 -12.79
N LEU A 353 -25.43 -2.42 -12.74
CA LEU A 353 -25.47 -1.54 -11.58
C LEU A 353 -26.74 -1.83 -10.76
N SER A 354 -26.57 -2.13 -9.47
CA SER A 354 -27.63 -2.51 -8.53
C SER A 354 -27.75 -1.50 -7.39
N ASP A 355 -28.94 -1.43 -6.80
CA ASP A 355 -29.30 -0.47 -5.74
C ASP A 355 -28.94 0.99 -6.13
N PRO A 356 -29.44 1.47 -7.29
CA PRO A 356 -29.04 2.75 -7.84
C PRO A 356 -29.47 3.92 -6.95
N GLU A 357 -28.64 4.94 -6.93
CA GLU A 357 -28.91 6.22 -6.31
C GLU A 357 -28.64 7.33 -7.32
N ILE A 358 -29.61 8.22 -7.51
CA ILE A 358 -29.50 9.33 -8.45
C ILE A 358 -29.55 10.64 -7.67
N PHE A 359 -28.50 11.45 -7.80
CA PHE A 359 -28.34 12.73 -7.09
C PHE A 359 -27.83 13.84 -8.02
N GLU A 360 -27.94 15.10 -7.60
CA GLU A 360 -27.58 16.26 -8.43
C GLU A 360 -26.07 16.28 -8.72
N HIS A 361 -25.69 16.60 -9.96
CA HIS A 361 -24.28 16.67 -10.35
C HIS A 361 -23.60 17.99 -9.94
N ARG A 362 -24.35 19.10 -9.88
CA ARG A 362 -23.84 20.44 -9.50
C ARG A 362 -22.50 20.78 -10.17
N LYS A 363 -22.51 20.73 -11.50
CA LYS A 363 -21.32 20.77 -12.36
C LYS A 363 -20.37 21.94 -12.04
N ASP A 364 -20.89 23.14 -11.83
CA ASP A 364 -20.08 24.31 -11.50
C ASP A 364 -19.32 24.15 -10.18
N GLU A 365 -20.00 23.65 -9.14
CA GLU A 365 -19.36 23.36 -7.84
C GLU A 365 -18.29 22.27 -7.99
N ARG A 366 -18.63 21.20 -8.73
CA ARG A 366 -17.71 20.09 -9.00
C ARG A 366 -16.42 20.59 -9.63
N VAL A 367 -16.53 21.35 -10.72
CA VAL A 367 -15.33 21.76 -11.47
C VAL A 367 -14.47 22.74 -10.68
N CYS A 368 -15.09 23.66 -9.93
CA CYS A 368 -14.37 24.60 -9.08
C CYS A 368 -13.56 23.89 -7.99
N ARG A 369 -14.14 22.89 -7.32
CA ARG A 369 -13.45 22.14 -6.26
C ARG A 369 -12.41 21.18 -6.80
N GLN A 370 -12.73 20.45 -7.89
CA GLN A 370 -11.86 19.42 -8.43
C GLN A 370 -10.64 20.01 -9.17
N PHE A 371 -10.86 21.05 -10.00
CA PHE A 371 -9.82 21.61 -10.88
C PHE A 371 -9.30 22.99 -10.43
N GLY A 372 -9.97 23.65 -9.47
CA GLY A 372 -9.65 25.03 -9.10
C GLY A 372 -10.01 26.07 -10.18
N THR A 373 -10.80 25.68 -11.19
CA THR A 373 -11.26 26.54 -12.28
C THR A 373 -12.57 26.00 -12.86
N ASN A 374 -13.41 26.88 -13.41
CA ASN A 374 -14.60 26.53 -14.18
C ASN A 374 -14.49 26.97 -15.65
N ASP A 375 -13.29 27.27 -16.13
CA ASP A 375 -13.06 27.69 -17.51
C ASP A 375 -13.29 26.51 -18.49
N PRO A 376 -14.31 26.58 -19.38
CA PRO A 376 -14.63 25.49 -20.29
C PRO A 376 -13.53 25.23 -21.34
N ARG A 377 -12.54 26.11 -21.50
CA ARG A 377 -11.39 25.84 -22.37
C ARG A 377 -10.44 24.79 -21.78
N HIS A 378 -10.57 24.47 -20.49
CA HIS A 378 -9.92 23.31 -19.92
C HIS A 378 -10.68 22.03 -20.35
N PRO A 379 -10.04 21.08 -21.06
CA PRO A 379 -10.75 20.07 -21.82
C PRO A 379 -11.54 19.08 -20.95
N ALA A 380 -11.03 18.71 -19.77
CA ALA A 380 -11.81 17.88 -18.84
C ALA A 380 -12.90 18.67 -18.09
N VAL A 381 -12.79 20.01 -18.00
CA VAL A 381 -13.85 20.85 -17.42
C VAL A 381 -14.99 20.95 -18.43
N ALA A 382 -14.69 21.15 -19.72
CA ALA A 382 -15.69 21.05 -20.80
C ALA A 382 -16.47 19.74 -20.73
N GLN A 383 -15.79 18.59 -20.67
CA GLN A 383 -16.46 17.29 -20.58
C GLN A 383 -17.43 17.19 -19.41
N VAL A 384 -17.04 17.70 -18.22
CA VAL A 384 -17.94 17.72 -17.06
C VAL A 384 -19.12 18.68 -17.30
N LEU A 385 -18.87 19.90 -17.77
CA LEU A 385 -19.91 20.91 -18.00
C LEU A 385 -20.92 20.48 -19.09
N GLU A 386 -20.48 19.75 -20.10
CA GLU A 386 -21.29 19.23 -21.22
C GLU A 386 -22.03 17.94 -20.85
N SER A 387 -21.63 17.25 -19.78
CA SER A 387 -22.28 16.02 -19.32
C SER A 387 -23.65 16.25 -18.66
N GLY A 388 -24.33 15.15 -18.34
CA GLY A 388 -25.65 15.15 -17.70
C GLY A 388 -25.73 15.88 -16.36
N ASN A 389 -26.94 16.31 -15.99
CA ASN A 389 -27.21 17.10 -14.78
C ASN A 389 -27.30 16.24 -13.50
N TRP A 390 -27.31 14.92 -13.64
CA TRP A 390 -27.45 13.97 -12.54
C TRP A 390 -26.30 12.97 -12.54
N LEU A 391 -26.00 12.43 -11.37
CA LEU A 391 -25.02 11.35 -11.19
C LEU A 391 -25.76 10.08 -10.75
N LEU A 392 -25.35 8.95 -11.32
CA LEU A 392 -25.83 7.61 -10.98
C LEU A 392 -24.75 6.86 -10.20
N GLY A 393 -25.00 6.64 -8.91
CA GLY A 393 -24.19 5.80 -8.03
C GLY A 393 -24.84 4.45 -7.79
N GLY A 394 -24.07 3.46 -7.35
CA GLY A 394 -24.57 2.13 -7.02
C GLY A 394 -23.52 1.04 -7.09
N ASP A 395 -23.91 -0.18 -6.74
CA ASP A 395 -23.02 -1.33 -6.69
C ASP A 395 -22.90 -1.94 -8.09
N VAL A 396 -21.67 -2.10 -8.58
CA VAL A 396 -21.39 -2.52 -9.96
C VAL A 396 -20.85 -3.94 -9.97
N ALA A 397 -21.47 -4.79 -10.77
CA ALA A 397 -20.99 -6.14 -11.09
C ALA A 397 -20.60 -6.20 -12.57
N VAL A 398 -19.31 -6.37 -12.85
CA VAL A 398 -18.76 -6.40 -14.21
C VAL A 398 -18.78 -7.83 -14.73
N VAL A 399 -19.54 -8.05 -15.80
CA VAL A 399 -19.80 -9.38 -16.36
C VAL A 399 -18.88 -9.71 -17.53
N GLN A 400 -18.14 -8.73 -18.05
CA GLN A 400 -17.22 -8.91 -19.15
C GLN A 400 -15.93 -8.10 -18.93
N LYS A 401 -14.77 -8.75 -19.10
CA LYS A 401 -13.47 -8.06 -19.05
C LYS A 401 -13.42 -6.98 -20.14
N ILE A 402 -13.05 -5.76 -19.76
CA ILE A 402 -12.93 -4.65 -20.69
C ILE A 402 -11.67 -4.85 -21.53
N GLN A 403 -11.84 -4.90 -22.85
CA GLN A 403 -10.77 -4.96 -23.85
C GLN A 403 -11.05 -3.94 -24.94
N PHE A 404 -10.02 -3.23 -25.40
CA PHE A 404 -10.18 -2.22 -26.46
C PHE A 404 -9.85 -2.76 -27.85
N ASN A 405 -9.21 -3.94 -27.94
CA ASN A 405 -8.82 -4.58 -29.19
C ASN A 405 -7.99 -3.67 -30.12
N ASP A 406 -7.17 -2.81 -29.51
CA ASP A 406 -6.33 -1.82 -30.19
C ASP A 406 -4.86 -2.27 -30.32
N GLY A 407 -4.58 -3.54 -30.04
CA GLY A 407 -3.24 -4.12 -30.03
C GLY A 407 -2.42 -3.82 -28.76
N LEU A 408 -2.99 -3.09 -27.80
CA LEU A 408 -2.31 -2.68 -26.56
C LEU A 408 -2.84 -3.37 -25.30
N ASP A 409 -3.87 -4.22 -25.41
CA ASP A 409 -4.46 -4.91 -24.24
C ASP A 409 -3.44 -5.75 -23.46
N LYS A 410 -2.38 -6.26 -24.13
CA LYS A 410 -1.29 -6.98 -23.46
C LYS A 410 -0.54 -6.15 -22.41
N TYR A 411 -0.57 -4.81 -22.50
CA TYR A 411 0.04 -3.92 -21.51
C TYR A 411 -0.96 -3.45 -20.45
N ARG A 412 -2.27 -3.70 -20.60
CA ARG A 412 -3.28 -3.29 -19.61
C ARG A 412 -3.35 -4.33 -18.49
N LYS A 413 -2.42 -4.23 -17.55
CA LYS A 413 -2.34 -5.13 -16.39
C LYS A 413 -3.20 -4.61 -15.24
N THR A 414 -3.99 -5.48 -14.64
CA THR A 414 -4.72 -5.15 -13.40
C THR A 414 -3.73 -4.96 -12.24
N PRO A 415 -4.14 -4.32 -11.12
CA PRO A 415 -3.32 -4.24 -9.91
C PRO A 415 -2.83 -5.62 -9.42
N ASN A 416 -3.69 -6.64 -9.46
CA ASN A 416 -3.32 -8.00 -9.04
C ASN A 416 -2.37 -8.67 -10.04
N GLU A 417 -2.58 -8.50 -11.35
CA GLU A 417 -1.63 -8.98 -12.37
C GLU A 417 -0.25 -8.30 -12.20
N LEU A 418 -0.20 -7.01 -11.85
CA LEU A 418 1.05 -6.30 -11.55
C LEU A 418 1.73 -6.84 -10.30
N ARG A 419 0.98 -7.06 -9.21
CA ARG A 419 1.51 -7.67 -7.98
C ARG A 419 2.15 -9.03 -8.28
N ALA A 420 1.49 -9.87 -9.07
CA ALA A 420 2.03 -11.16 -9.52
C ALA A 420 3.34 -11.00 -10.31
N ILE A 421 3.39 -10.05 -11.27
CA ILE A 421 4.61 -9.77 -12.03
C ILE A 421 5.77 -9.35 -11.13
N PHE A 422 5.52 -8.50 -10.11
CA PHE A 422 6.57 -8.08 -9.18
C PHE A 422 7.07 -9.23 -8.30
N GLN A 423 6.16 -10.11 -7.88
CA GLN A 423 6.50 -11.32 -7.14
C GLN A 423 7.35 -12.28 -7.99
N GLU A 424 6.95 -12.55 -9.24
CA GLU A 424 7.71 -13.37 -10.20
C GLU A 424 9.11 -12.81 -10.45
N LYS A 425 9.23 -11.47 -10.49
CA LYS A 425 10.51 -10.78 -10.62
C LYS A 425 11.33 -10.73 -9.34
N ASN A 426 10.86 -11.29 -8.22
CA ASN A 426 11.47 -11.22 -6.90
C ASN A 426 11.82 -9.78 -6.50
N ALA A 427 10.89 -8.84 -6.73
CA ALA A 427 11.06 -7.45 -6.37
C ALA A 427 10.99 -7.28 -4.84
N ASP A 428 11.98 -6.62 -4.24
CA ASP A 428 11.97 -6.25 -2.81
C ASP A 428 11.74 -4.74 -2.58
N ALA A 429 11.54 -4.00 -3.67
CA ALA A 429 10.97 -2.67 -3.71
C ALA A 429 10.38 -2.41 -5.11
N VAL A 430 9.26 -1.71 -5.20
CA VAL A 430 8.73 -1.25 -6.49
C VAL A 430 8.55 0.27 -6.46
N PHE A 431 9.02 0.93 -7.51
CA PHE A 431 8.88 2.37 -7.69
C PHE A 431 8.15 2.69 -8.99
N ALA A 432 7.18 3.60 -8.93
CA ALA A 432 6.35 3.95 -10.07
C ALA A 432 6.74 5.28 -10.69
N PHE A 433 6.67 5.33 -12.03
CA PHE A 433 6.75 6.56 -12.82
C PHE A 433 5.46 6.70 -13.64
N GLN A 434 4.58 7.59 -13.19
CA GLN A 434 3.40 8.02 -13.93
C GLN A 434 3.80 8.95 -15.08
N LEU A 435 3.25 8.73 -16.27
CA LEU A 435 3.49 9.60 -17.41
C LEU A 435 2.32 9.60 -18.41
N ARG A 436 2.19 10.71 -19.12
CA ARG A 436 1.30 10.86 -20.29
C ARG A 436 2.05 11.34 -21.54
N ASN A 437 3.35 11.60 -21.41
CA ASN A 437 4.20 12.18 -22.44
C ASN A 437 5.28 11.18 -22.89
N PRO A 438 5.87 11.37 -24.09
CA PRO A 438 7.06 10.62 -24.49
C PRO A 438 8.23 10.76 -23.49
N ILE A 439 9.04 9.70 -23.39
CA ILE A 439 10.20 9.65 -22.49
C ILE A 439 11.41 10.28 -23.19
N HIS A 440 11.98 11.33 -22.60
CA HIS A 440 13.32 11.82 -22.94
C HIS A 440 14.32 11.41 -21.86
N ASN A 441 15.62 11.59 -22.11
CA ASN A 441 16.68 11.14 -21.22
C ASN A 441 16.70 11.86 -19.85
N GLY A 442 15.94 12.95 -19.73
CA GLY A 442 15.65 13.60 -18.45
C GLY A 442 14.86 12.64 -17.57
N HIS A 443 13.66 12.23 -17.99
CA HIS A 443 12.84 11.23 -17.28
C HIS A 443 13.65 9.96 -16.97
N ALA A 444 14.42 9.45 -17.94
CA ALA A 444 15.26 8.26 -17.74
C ALA A 444 16.37 8.46 -16.70
N LEU A 445 16.96 9.67 -16.60
CA LEU A 445 17.92 9.99 -15.54
C LEU A 445 17.27 9.87 -14.16
N LEU A 446 16.05 10.37 -13.98
CA LEU A 446 15.35 10.29 -12.69
C LEU A 446 15.00 8.86 -12.30
N MET A 447 14.53 8.06 -13.26
CA MET A 447 14.21 6.66 -13.02
C MET A 447 15.46 5.86 -12.63
N ARG A 448 16.60 6.11 -13.29
CA ARG A 448 17.89 5.48 -12.96
C ARG A 448 18.46 5.94 -11.62
N ASP A 449 18.46 7.24 -11.34
CA ASP A 449 18.90 7.81 -10.05
C ASP A 449 18.04 7.31 -8.88
N THR A 450 16.72 7.14 -9.10
CA THR A 450 15.83 6.54 -8.13
C THR A 450 16.21 5.09 -7.84
N ARG A 451 16.44 4.28 -8.89
CA ARG A 451 16.90 2.90 -8.74
C ARG A 451 18.21 2.84 -7.96
N GLU A 452 19.19 3.67 -8.31
CA GLU A 452 20.50 3.71 -7.67
C GLU A 452 20.38 4.00 -6.16
N LYS A 453 19.51 4.94 -5.76
CA LYS A 453 19.23 5.21 -4.35
C LYS A 453 18.54 4.05 -3.63
N LEU A 454 17.62 3.36 -4.30
CA LEU A 454 16.93 2.20 -3.72
C LEU A 454 17.88 1.00 -3.57
N LEU A 455 18.85 0.82 -4.48
CA LEU A 455 19.87 -0.23 -4.38
C LEU A 455 20.74 -0.13 -3.11
N ALA A 456 20.78 1.04 -2.45
CA ALA A 456 21.45 1.18 -1.15
C ALA A 456 20.72 0.48 0.00
N LYS A 457 19.44 0.14 -0.17
CA LYS A 457 18.57 -0.45 0.87
C LYS A 457 17.85 -1.74 0.43
N HIS A 458 17.76 -1.96 -0.87
CA HIS A 458 17.01 -3.04 -1.52
C HIS A 458 17.93 -3.74 -2.53
N LYS A 459 17.80 -5.05 -2.67
CA LYS A 459 18.60 -5.89 -3.57
C LYS A 459 18.09 -5.84 -5.01
N ASN A 460 16.77 -5.77 -5.19
CA ASN A 460 16.13 -5.82 -6.50
C ASN A 460 14.93 -4.85 -6.61
N PRO A 461 15.18 -3.53 -6.66
CA PRO A 461 14.12 -2.57 -6.98
C PRO A 461 13.54 -2.84 -8.38
N ILE A 462 12.26 -2.64 -8.62
CA ILE A 462 11.67 -2.73 -9.97
C ILE A 462 10.96 -1.43 -10.31
N LEU A 463 11.19 -0.92 -11.52
CA LEU A 463 10.47 0.22 -12.08
C LEU A 463 9.15 -0.26 -12.66
N LEU A 464 8.04 0.31 -12.18
CA LEU A 464 6.77 0.32 -12.91
C LEU A 464 6.72 1.58 -13.78
N LEU A 465 7.04 1.43 -15.07
CA LEU A 465 6.88 2.47 -16.07
C LEU A 465 5.42 2.44 -16.54
N HIS A 466 4.66 3.47 -16.17
CA HIS A 466 3.20 3.35 -16.14
C HIS A 466 2.48 4.44 -16.94
N PRO A 467 2.58 4.45 -18.29
CA PRO A 467 1.85 5.39 -19.10
C PRO A 467 0.34 5.33 -18.86
N LEU A 468 -0.29 6.48 -18.73
CA LEU A 468 -1.74 6.60 -18.74
C LEU A 468 -2.29 6.34 -20.14
N GLY A 469 -3.35 5.52 -20.22
CA GLY A 469 -3.96 5.09 -21.48
C GLY A 469 -5.48 5.25 -21.57
N GLY A 470 -6.12 5.87 -20.56
CA GLY A 470 -7.46 6.41 -20.74
C GLY A 470 -7.48 7.65 -21.65
N TRP A 471 -8.58 8.39 -21.64
CA TRP A 471 -8.71 9.63 -22.40
C TRP A 471 -7.59 10.64 -22.06
N THR A 472 -7.09 11.32 -23.10
CA THR A 472 -6.15 12.44 -23.04
C THR A 472 -6.61 13.51 -24.00
N LYS A 473 -6.24 14.77 -23.76
CA LYS A 473 -6.58 15.89 -24.65
C LYS A 473 -5.93 15.76 -26.04
N ASP A 474 -6.52 16.41 -27.03
CA ASP A 474 -6.23 16.19 -28.45
C ASP A 474 -4.79 16.51 -28.89
N ASP A 475 -4.10 17.44 -28.21
CA ASP A 475 -2.72 17.81 -28.55
C ASP A 475 -1.64 16.97 -27.84
N ASP A 476 -2.03 16.02 -26.98
CA ASP A 476 -1.11 15.03 -26.42
C ASP A 476 -0.77 13.95 -27.47
N VAL A 477 0.39 13.31 -27.32
CA VAL A 477 0.80 12.21 -28.21
C VAL A 477 -0.10 10.99 -27.97
N PRO A 478 -0.69 10.38 -29.01
CA PRO A 478 -1.54 9.20 -28.89
C PRO A 478 -0.86 8.04 -28.14
N LEU A 479 -1.66 7.23 -27.47
CA LEU A 479 -1.18 6.15 -26.61
C LEU A 479 -0.33 5.13 -27.38
N ASP A 480 -0.75 4.70 -28.56
CA ASP A 480 -0.03 3.72 -29.38
C ASP A 480 1.35 4.22 -29.80
N VAL A 481 1.46 5.50 -30.16
CA VAL A 481 2.73 6.17 -30.47
C VAL A 481 3.61 6.24 -29.22
N ARG A 482 3.04 6.59 -28.06
CA ARG A 482 3.80 6.62 -26.79
C ARG A 482 4.31 5.24 -26.41
N ILE A 483 3.51 4.19 -26.52
CA ILE A 483 3.94 2.83 -26.22
C ILE A 483 5.09 2.40 -27.12
N LYS A 484 4.97 2.59 -28.44
CA LYS A 484 6.08 2.33 -29.39
C LYS A 484 7.34 3.12 -29.02
N GLN A 485 7.18 4.37 -28.61
CA GLN A 485 8.30 5.22 -28.18
C GLN A 485 8.94 4.71 -26.89
N HIS A 486 8.16 4.21 -25.93
CA HIS A 486 8.67 3.66 -24.67
C HIS A 486 9.38 2.31 -24.89
N GLU A 487 8.85 1.47 -25.79
CA GLU A 487 9.53 0.24 -26.21
C GLU A 487 10.89 0.52 -26.84
N ALA A 488 10.97 1.55 -27.70
CA ALA A 488 12.23 2.00 -28.29
C ALA A 488 13.25 2.46 -27.22
N VAL A 489 12.80 3.19 -26.19
CA VAL A 489 13.64 3.59 -25.04
C VAL A 489 14.20 2.38 -24.29
N ILE A 490 13.40 1.32 -24.11
CA ILE A 490 13.84 0.08 -23.44
C ILE A 490 14.77 -0.72 -24.35
N ALA A 491 14.46 -0.83 -25.65
CA ALA A 491 15.26 -1.54 -26.63
C ALA A 491 16.67 -0.95 -26.78
N GLU A 492 16.79 0.38 -26.71
CA GLU A 492 18.09 1.09 -26.69
C GLU A 492 18.79 1.08 -25.32
N ARG A 493 18.24 0.37 -24.33
CA ARG A 493 18.80 0.25 -22.96
C ARG A 493 18.98 1.59 -22.24
N VAL A 494 18.20 2.61 -22.63
CA VAL A 494 18.12 3.85 -21.84
C VAL A 494 17.43 3.57 -20.50
N LEU A 495 16.45 2.67 -20.52
CA LEU A 495 15.94 1.93 -19.37
C LEU A 495 16.18 0.44 -19.61
N ASP A 496 16.62 -0.29 -18.60
CA ASP A 496 16.92 -1.71 -18.73
C ASP A 496 15.63 -2.54 -18.64
N SER A 497 15.46 -3.52 -19.52
CA SER A 497 14.30 -4.42 -19.52
C SER A 497 14.24 -5.35 -18.30
N GLU A 498 15.37 -5.68 -17.68
CA GLU A 498 15.40 -6.61 -16.55
C GLU A 498 14.66 -6.05 -15.34
N TRP A 499 14.86 -4.75 -15.07
CA TRP A 499 14.26 -4.05 -13.93
C TRP A 499 13.11 -3.11 -14.30
N THR A 500 12.58 -3.16 -15.52
CA THR A 500 11.45 -2.32 -15.96
C THR A 500 10.24 -3.16 -16.34
N VAL A 501 9.09 -2.83 -15.75
CA VAL A 501 7.76 -3.33 -16.15
C VAL A 501 7.02 -2.19 -16.83
N LEU A 502 6.70 -2.37 -18.11
CA LEU A 502 5.86 -1.44 -18.89
C LEU A 502 4.40 -1.90 -18.84
N SER A 503 3.53 -1.07 -18.26
CA SER A 503 2.08 -1.32 -18.16
C SER A 503 1.28 -0.06 -18.43
N ILE A 504 0.04 -0.19 -18.88
CA ILE A 504 -0.87 0.92 -19.15
C ILE A 504 -1.83 1.10 -17.97
N PHE A 505 -1.89 2.33 -17.44
CA PHE A 505 -2.87 2.72 -16.43
C PHE A 505 -4.18 3.17 -17.12
N PRO A 506 -5.33 2.54 -16.85
CA PRO A 506 -6.54 2.73 -17.67
C PRO A 506 -7.30 4.04 -17.41
N SER A 507 -6.97 4.77 -16.35
CA SER A 507 -7.70 5.99 -15.97
C SER A 507 -7.70 7.04 -17.08
N PRO A 508 -8.83 7.73 -17.32
CA PRO A 508 -8.85 9.02 -18.00
C PRO A 508 -7.93 10.02 -17.29
N MET A 509 -7.26 10.88 -18.07
CA MET A 509 -6.47 12.01 -17.59
C MET A 509 -7.38 13.22 -17.39
N MET A 510 -7.35 13.84 -16.22
CA MET A 510 -8.21 15.00 -15.93
C MET A 510 -7.49 16.33 -16.09
N TYR A 511 -6.16 16.34 -16.01
CA TYR A 511 -5.36 17.56 -15.93
C TYR A 511 -5.68 18.41 -14.68
N ALA A 512 -6.01 17.75 -13.57
CA ALA A 512 -6.41 18.40 -12.31
C ALA A 512 -5.26 18.66 -11.31
N GLY A 513 -4.01 18.64 -11.80
CA GLY A 513 -2.85 19.09 -11.03
C GLY A 513 -2.68 18.42 -9.67
N PRO A 514 -2.54 19.19 -8.56
CA PRO A 514 -2.39 18.63 -7.21
C PRO A 514 -3.55 17.75 -6.71
N THR A 515 -4.76 17.91 -7.25
CA THR A 515 -5.89 17.03 -6.94
C THR A 515 -5.69 15.67 -7.60
N GLU A 516 -5.33 15.64 -8.88
CA GLU A 516 -5.20 14.40 -9.64
C GLU A 516 -3.91 13.62 -9.32
N VAL A 517 -2.81 14.28 -8.95
CA VAL A 517 -1.57 13.55 -8.62
C VAL A 517 -1.76 12.63 -7.41
N GLN A 518 -2.67 12.97 -6.49
CA GLN A 518 -3.06 12.08 -5.39
C GLN A 518 -3.75 10.82 -5.91
N TRP A 519 -4.69 10.95 -6.86
CA TRP A 519 -5.33 9.82 -7.53
C TRP A 519 -4.30 8.94 -8.27
N HIS A 520 -3.38 9.57 -9.00
CA HIS A 520 -2.30 8.85 -9.68
C HIS A 520 -1.44 8.07 -8.69
N ALA A 521 -1.12 8.63 -7.53
CA ALA A 521 -0.31 7.97 -6.51
C ALA A 521 -1.07 6.85 -5.80
N ARG A 522 -2.28 7.11 -5.32
CA ARG A 522 -3.10 6.12 -4.61
C ARG A 522 -3.37 4.89 -5.47
N SER A 523 -3.62 5.08 -6.77
CA SER A 523 -3.92 3.98 -7.68
C SER A 523 -2.76 3.00 -7.74
N ARG A 524 -1.53 3.48 -7.51
CA ARG A 524 -0.34 2.63 -7.49
C ARG A 524 -0.16 1.91 -6.16
N ILE A 525 -0.74 2.40 -5.06
CA ILE A 525 -0.84 1.63 -3.81
C ILE A 525 -1.63 0.34 -4.07
N ALA A 526 -2.72 0.40 -4.84
CA ALA A 526 -3.48 -0.80 -5.22
C ALA A 526 -2.61 -1.81 -6.00
N ALA A 527 -1.63 -1.37 -6.78
CA ALA A 527 -0.67 -2.24 -7.46
C ALA A 527 0.53 -2.66 -6.59
N GLY A 528 0.51 -2.39 -5.28
CA GLY A 528 1.58 -2.77 -4.35
C GLY A 528 2.83 -1.89 -4.43
N ILE A 529 2.71 -0.63 -4.87
CA ILE A 529 3.83 0.31 -4.98
C ILE A 529 4.08 1.01 -3.65
N GLN A 530 5.35 1.08 -3.22
CA GLN A 530 5.78 1.80 -2.02
C GLN A 530 6.51 3.11 -2.35
N HIS A 531 7.08 3.26 -3.54
CA HIS A 531 7.86 4.43 -3.93
C HIS A 531 7.24 5.14 -5.13
N TYR A 532 6.98 6.44 -5.02
CA TYR A 532 6.31 7.19 -6.09
C TYR A 532 7.14 8.39 -6.51
N ILE A 533 7.58 8.41 -7.77
CA ILE A 533 8.32 9.55 -8.33
C ILE A 533 7.31 10.63 -8.71
N VAL A 534 7.49 11.84 -8.17
CA VAL A 534 6.64 12.99 -8.50
C VAL A 534 7.47 14.14 -9.07
N GLY A 535 7.02 14.63 -10.22
CA GLY A 535 7.62 15.71 -11.00
C GLY A 535 7.31 17.14 -10.53
N ARG A 536 7.83 18.10 -11.29
CA ARG A 536 7.31 19.48 -11.34
C ARG A 536 6.00 19.49 -12.13
N ASP A 537 5.01 20.24 -11.66
CA ASP A 537 3.69 20.40 -12.28
C ASP A 537 3.01 19.06 -12.66
N PRO A 538 2.98 18.07 -11.74
CA PRO A 538 2.40 16.77 -12.06
C PRO A 538 0.91 16.92 -12.32
N ALA A 539 0.43 16.23 -13.35
CA ALA A 539 -0.94 16.34 -13.84
C ALA A 539 -1.38 17.77 -14.21
N GLY A 540 -0.45 18.70 -14.40
CA GLY A 540 -0.75 20.07 -14.79
C GLY A 540 -1.08 20.25 -16.26
N ILE A 541 -1.64 21.42 -16.56
CA ILE A 541 -1.95 21.94 -17.90
C ILE A 541 -1.66 23.45 -17.91
N GLN A 542 -1.46 24.01 -19.09
CA GLN A 542 -1.37 25.45 -19.25
C GLN A 542 -2.72 26.12 -18.96
N LYS A 543 -2.67 27.31 -18.38
CA LYS A 543 -3.85 28.13 -18.16
C LYS A 543 -4.42 28.54 -19.53
N PRO A 544 -5.73 28.37 -19.77
CA PRO A 544 -6.31 28.75 -21.06
C PRO A 544 -6.04 30.22 -21.43
N GLY A 545 -5.47 30.44 -22.62
CA GLY A 545 -5.11 31.77 -23.11
C GLY A 545 -3.89 32.42 -22.46
N SER A 546 -3.11 31.69 -21.63
CA SER A 546 -1.85 32.15 -21.05
C SER A 546 -0.73 31.12 -21.29
N PRO A 547 0.54 31.56 -21.41
CA PRO A 547 1.69 30.64 -21.41
C PRO A 547 1.95 29.99 -20.04
N ASP A 548 1.34 30.49 -18.97
CA ASP A 548 1.57 30.05 -17.59
C ASP A 548 0.93 28.69 -17.31
N ALA A 549 1.47 27.98 -16.32
CA ALA A 549 0.82 26.79 -15.77
C ALA A 549 -0.47 27.18 -15.03
N LEU A 550 -1.50 26.33 -15.11
CA LEU A 550 -2.75 26.51 -14.35
C LEU A 550 -2.52 26.36 -12.84
N TYR A 551 -1.61 25.46 -12.45
CA TYR A 551 -1.27 25.19 -11.06
C TYR A 551 0.12 25.73 -10.73
N GLU A 552 0.35 26.07 -9.47
CA GLU A 552 1.71 26.33 -9.01
C GLU A 552 2.51 25.02 -9.09
N THR A 553 3.66 25.10 -9.75
CA THR A 553 4.39 23.93 -10.24
C THR A 553 5.02 23.03 -9.16
N THR A 554 5.07 23.48 -7.91
CA THR A 554 5.54 22.70 -6.75
C THR A 554 4.40 22.12 -5.91
N HIS A 555 3.16 22.59 -6.09
CA HIS A 555 2.02 22.20 -5.26
C HIS A 555 1.73 20.70 -5.32
N GLY A 556 1.87 20.06 -6.49
CA GLY A 556 1.61 18.63 -6.60
C GLY A 556 2.49 17.78 -5.68
N ALA A 557 3.80 18.03 -5.64
CA ALA A 557 4.70 17.32 -4.75
C ALA A 557 4.47 17.66 -3.26
N LYS A 558 4.20 18.94 -2.94
CA LYS A 558 3.89 19.38 -1.57
C LYS A 558 2.63 18.74 -1.03
N VAL A 559 1.52 18.81 -1.78
CA VAL A 559 0.25 18.18 -1.43
C VAL A 559 0.43 16.69 -1.23
N LEU A 560 1.12 16.01 -2.13
CA LEU A 560 1.32 14.56 -2.02
C LEU A 560 2.09 14.16 -0.75
N SER A 561 3.03 14.99 -0.29
CA SER A 561 3.81 14.73 0.93
C SER A 561 3.01 14.89 2.24
N MET A 562 1.86 15.56 2.19
CA MET A 562 0.99 15.84 3.34
C MET A 562 -0.42 15.27 3.19
N ALA A 563 -0.71 14.58 2.08
CA ALA A 563 -2.03 14.06 1.79
C ALA A 563 -2.35 12.87 2.72
N PRO A 564 -3.48 12.90 3.44
CA PRO A 564 -3.89 11.79 4.29
C PRO A 564 -4.23 10.55 3.45
N GLY A 565 -4.06 9.37 4.04
CA GLY A 565 -4.25 8.07 3.37
C GLY A 565 -3.15 7.68 2.36
N LEU A 566 -2.07 8.47 2.25
CA LEU A 566 -0.89 8.16 1.42
C LEU A 566 0.39 7.95 2.22
N SER A 567 0.29 7.77 3.54
CA SER A 567 1.44 7.59 4.46
C SER A 567 2.30 6.37 4.12
N ALA A 568 1.73 5.36 3.46
CA ALA A 568 2.43 4.18 2.98
C ALA A 568 3.36 4.45 1.78
N LEU A 569 3.21 5.60 1.08
CA LEU A 569 4.05 5.95 -0.06
C LEU A 569 5.26 6.79 0.35
N HIS A 570 6.44 6.31 -0.02
CA HIS A 570 7.66 7.09 -0.06
C HIS A 570 7.67 7.98 -1.31
N ILE A 571 7.29 9.24 -1.13
CA ILE A 571 7.32 10.24 -2.20
C ILE A 571 8.76 10.63 -2.50
N LEU A 572 9.16 10.44 -3.76
CA LEU A 572 10.49 10.76 -4.26
C LEU A 572 10.42 12.04 -5.10
N PRO A 573 10.80 13.20 -4.55
CA PRO A 573 10.66 14.46 -5.26
C PRO A 573 11.63 14.55 -6.44
N PHE A 574 11.16 15.14 -7.53
CA PHE A 574 11.95 15.43 -8.71
C PHE A 574 13.13 16.34 -8.40
N ARG A 575 14.29 16.00 -8.98
CA ARG A 575 15.32 16.99 -9.27
C ARG A 575 15.14 17.44 -10.71
N VAL A 576 15.14 18.75 -10.95
CA VAL A 576 15.02 19.30 -12.31
C VAL A 576 16.17 18.74 -13.15
N ALA A 577 15.85 18.05 -14.24
CA ALA A 577 16.82 17.57 -15.22
C ALA A 577 16.75 18.44 -16.47
N ALA A 578 17.90 18.93 -16.94
CA ALA A 578 18.03 19.80 -18.11
C ALA A 578 19.17 19.31 -18.99
N TYR A 579 19.17 19.71 -20.26
CA TYR A 579 20.24 19.34 -21.19
C TYR A 579 21.47 20.18 -20.90
N ASP A 580 22.57 19.54 -20.51
CA ASP A 580 23.83 20.22 -20.24
C ASP A 580 24.66 20.30 -21.53
N LYS A 581 24.83 21.52 -22.04
CA LYS A 581 25.54 21.81 -23.29
C LYS A 581 27.03 21.46 -23.22
N THR A 582 27.62 21.48 -22.01
CA THR A 582 29.05 21.19 -21.83
C THR A 582 29.32 19.69 -21.89
N SER A 583 28.46 18.89 -21.24
CA SER A 583 28.59 17.44 -21.17
C SER A 583 27.77 16.69 -22.24
N LYS A 584 26.99 17.42 -23.05
CA LYS A 584 26.15 16.93 -24.14
C LYS A 584 25.22 15.77 -23.72
N LYS A 585 24.60 15.91 -22.55
CA LYS A 585 23.68 14.91 -21.99
C LYS A 585 22.71 15.56 -21.01
N MET A 586 21.63 14.84 -20.70
CA MET A 586 20.72 15.24 -19.62
C MET A 586 21.42 15.05 -18.26
N THR A 587 21.46 16.12 -17.45
CA THR A 587 21.96 16.08 -16.06
C THR A 587 21.03 16.84 -15.13
N PHE A 588 21.22 16.69 -13.82
CA PHE A 588 20.47 17.50 -12.86
C PHE A 588 20.92 18.96 -12.94
N PHE A 589 19.93 19.86 -13.03
CA PHE A 589 20.14 21.31 -13.10
C PHE A 589 20.93 21.80 -11.90
N ASP A 590 21.93 22.64 -12.19
CA ASP A 590 22.79 23.29 -11.20
C ASP A 590 22.66 24.81 -11.34
N PRO A 591 22.06 25.49 -10.36
CA PRO A 591 21.85 26.93 -10.40
C PRO A 591 23.14 27.75 -10.56
N SER A 592 24.29 27.23 -10.11
CA SER A 592 25.58 27.93 -10.16
C SER A 592 26.12 28.09 -11.58
N ARG A 593 25.69 27.24 -12.51
CA ARG A 593 26.11 27.20 -13.91
C ARG A 593 24.92 27.18 -14.86
N LYS A 594 23.88 27.95 -14.53
CA LYS A 594 22.60 28.02 -15.29
C LYS A 594 22.77 28.20 -16.80
N GLU A 595 23.80 28.93 -17.24
CA GLU A 595 24.09 29.24 -18.65
C GLU A 595 24.47 27.99 -19.45
N ASP A 596 24.95 26.94 -18.78
CA ASP A 596 25.34 25.68 -19.41
C ASP A 596 24.14 24.77 -19.73
N PHE A 597 22.96 25.09 -19.18
CA PHE A 597 21.77 24.27 -19.32
C PHE A 597 20.79 24.82 -20.34
N GLU A 598 20.16 23.91 -21.07
CA GLU A 598 19.07 24.19 -22.00
C GLU A 598 17.82 23.39 -21.62
N ASN A 599 16.68 24.09 -21.54
CA ASN A 599 15.37 23.48 -21.36
C ASN A 599 14.68 23.33 -22.72
N ILE A 600 14.57 22.10 -23.20
CA ILE A 600 13.84 21.77 -24.44
C ILE A 600 12.40 21.47 -24.06
N SER A 601 11.50 22.44 -24.28
CA SER A 601 10.07 22.27 -23.99
C SER A 601 9.41 21.27 -24.95
N GLY A 602 8.27 20.71 -24.56
CA GLY A 602 7.46 19.88 -25.45
C GLY A 602 7.08 20.60 -26.76
N THR A 603 6.81 21.91 -26.70
CA THR A 603 6.55 22.72 -27.90
C THR A 603 7.77 22.79 -28.82
N LYS A 604 8.98 23.00 -28.27
CA LYS A 604 10.22 23.00 -29.06
C LYS A 604 10.49 21.61 -29.67
N MET A 605 10.33 20.55 -28.89
CA MET A 605 10.43 19.16 -29.35
C MET A 605 9.49 18.88 -30.53
N ARG A 606 8.22 19.29 -30.43
CA ARG A 606 7.25 19.15 -31.52
C ARG A 606 7.63 19.95 -32.75
N GLY A 607 8.17 21.16 -32.57
CA GLY A 607 8.69 21.99 -33.65
C GLY A 607 9.79 21.27 -34.43
N LEU A 608 10.79 20.74 -33.75
CA LEU A 608 11.88 19.96 -34.36
C LEU A 608 11.36 18.72 -35.11
N ALA A 609 10.46 17.96 -34.49
CA ALA A 609 9.88 16.77 -35.11
C ALA A 609 9.10 17.10 -36.39
N ARG A 610 8.41 18.25 -36.42
CA ARG A 610 7.67 18.75 -37.59
C ARG A 610 8.58 19.31 -38.69
N SER A 611 9.71 19.95 -38.35
CA SER A 611 10.66 20.44 -39.35
C SER A 611 11.61 19.35 -39.87
N GLY A 612 11.59 18.15 -39.27
CA GLY A 612 12.51 17.07 -39.59
C GLY A 612 13.91 17.24 -38.99
N GLU A 613 14.08 18.20 -38.09
CA GLU A 613 15.32 18.42 -37.32
C GLU A 613 15.43 17.41 -36.16
N THR A 614 16.64 17.10 -35.74
CA THR A 614 16.90 16.26 -34.56
C THR A 614 17.15 17.13 -33.33
N PRO A 615 16.72 16.70 -32.13
CA PRO A 615 17.14 17.35 -30.89
C PRO A 615 18.65 17.13 -30.68
N PRO A 616 19.28 17.90 -29.78
CA PRO A 616 20.67 17.67 -29.42
C PRO A 616 20.94 16.22 -28.99
N ASP A 617 22.08 15.68 -29.43
CA ASP A 617 22.53 14.33 -29.06
C ASP A 617 22.47 14.13 -27.54
N GLY A 618 21.91 13.01 -27.10
CA GLY A 618 21.77 12.72 -25.67
C GLY A 618 20.53 13.33 -25.00
N PHE A 619 19.68 14.06 -25.73
CA PHE A 619 18.36 14.47 -25.24
C PHE A 619 17.35 13.32 -25.20
N MET A 620 17.29 12.49 -26.24
CA MET A 620 16.39 11.34 -26.37
C MET A 620 17.11 10.24 -27.16
N ALA A 621 16.72 8.98 -26.94
CA ALA A 621 17.23 7.84 -27.71
C ALA A 621 16.86 8.01 -29.22
N PRO A 622 17.80 7.81 -30.16
CA PRO A 622 17.55 8.00 -31.59
C PRO A 622 16.33 7.27 -32.17
N THR A 623 16.14 5.98 -31.86
CA THR A 623 14.98 5.22 -32.35
C THR A 623 13.69 5.70 -31.71
N ALA A 624 13.75 6.12 -30.45
CA ALA A 624 12.61 6.72 -29.77
C ALA A 624 12.24 8.10 -30.36
N TRP A 625 13.24 8.87 -30.81
CA TRP A 625 13.03 10.11 -31.56
C TRP A 625 12.40 9.83 -32.93
N GLU A 626 12.86 8.80 -33.64
CA GLU A 626 12.34 8.43 -34.95
C GLU A 626 10.83 8.08 -34.90
N VAL A 627 10.38 7.38 -33.85
CA VAL A 627 8.95 7.12 -33.61
C VAL A 627 8.16 8.42 -33.54
N LEU A 628 8.63 9.42 -32.77
CA LEU A 628 7.96 10.71 -32.65
C LEU A 628 8.01 11.51 -33.95
N ALA A 629 9.17 11.60 -34.59
CA ALA A 629 9.34 12.31 -35.84
C ALA A 629 8.41 11.74 -36.93
N SER A 630 8.29 10.42 -37.01
CA SER A 630 7.40 9.73 -37.95
C SER A 630 5.93 10.06 -37.69
N TYR A 631 5.50 10.06 -36.43
CA TYR A 631 4.17 10.50 -36.03
C TYR A 631 3.90 11.96 -36.44
N TYR A 632 4.78 12.90 -36.10
CA TYR A 632 4.56 14.32 -36.43
C TYR A 632 4.60 14.61 -37.92
N LYS A 633 5.41 13.89 -38.71
CA LYS A 633 5.39 13.94 -40.18
C LYS A 633 4.06 13.40 -40.75
N SER A 634 3.51 12.33 -40.17
CA SER A 634 2.21 11.78 -40.61
C SER A 634 1.05 12.78 -40.48
N LEU A 635 1.09 13.65 -39.46
CA LEU A 635 0.10 14.71 -39.27
C LEU A 635 0.21 15.81 -40.34
N GLN A 636 1.41 16.06 -40.89
CA GLN A 636 1.61 17.04 -41.96
C GLN A 636 1.10 16.53 -43.31
N ASN A 637 1.21 15.22 -43.55
CA ASN A 637 0.76 14.59 -44.80
C ASN A 637 -0.76 14.33 -44.83
N SER A 638 -1.45 14.51 -43.69
CA SER A 638 -2.90 14.28 -43.55
C SER A 638 -3.72 15.57 -43.61
N ASN A 639 -3.06 16.72 -43.70
CA ASN A 639 -3.63 18.05 -44.00
C ASN A 639 -3.25 18.44 -45.44
#